data_AF-A0A348N4V3-F1
#
_entry.id   AF-A0A348N4V3-F1
#
_cell.length_a   1.000
_cell.length_b   1.000
_cell.length_c   1.000
_cell.angle_alpha   90.00
_cell.angle_beta   90.00
_cell.angle_gamma   90.00
#
_symmetry.space_group_name_H-M   'P 1'
#
loop_
_entity.id
_entity.type
_entity.pdbx_description
1 polymer ?
#
loop_
_entity_poly.entity_id
_entity_poly.type
_entity_poly.pdbx_seq_one_letter_code
_entity_poly.pdbx_strand_id
1 'polypeptide(L)'
;EDEVYRRIIMAGKGFEDADNQAPLYLHTTDEMINEFSYLGFDKAKEIVIENTNKIADMCDKIKPVRPDKCPPVIENSDKILREICYNKAHEMYGETLPEVVEERLERELKSIIGNGYAVMYIIAQKLVWKSVEDGYLVGSRGSVGSSFAATMAGITEVNPLSPHYLCKKCHYVDFDSDEVKEYVGRAGCDMPDKVCPNCGTPLSKEGFDIPFETFLGFKGNKEPDIDLNFSSDYQSKAHKYTEVIFGEGQTFKAGTIGGLADKTAYGYIKKYYEERGIDKRKCEIDRLVGGCTGIRRTTGQHPGGIIVLPMGENIYSFTPIQHPANDMKKVDIITTHFDYHSIDSNLLKLDILGHDDPNMIKMLEDITGIDATKIPLDDRDVMSLFMNTKALKVSPDELWGDCDLGTLGIPEFGTNFAMGMLRDAKPKEFSDLVRISGLSHGTDVWLGNAQDLILSGTATISTAICTRDDIMTYLISKGIESEEAFTIMENVRKGKVAKNPSSEEWQSWKKDMLEHDVPEWYIGSCEKIKYMFPKAHAVAYVMMAWRIAYCKINYPLAYYAAYFSIRAKAFNYELMCQGKNSVESHLKEYDNKENLSQKEENEYSDMLLVQEMNARGYEFLPLDLYKSDSRYFKVEDGKIRPPFISVDGMGENAADSLMIAAQNSPFISKEDIKNRGKVPKTIIETFDRLGVTKGLPESDQISLFDIM
;
A
#
# COMPACT_ATOMS: atom_id res chain seq x y z
N GLU A 1 7.42 -23.60 34.66
CA GLU A 1 7.67 -24.18 33.31
C GLU A 1 7.94 -23.09 32.27
N ASP A 2 7.20 -21.97 32.28
CA ASP A 2 7.34 -20.87 31.30
C ASP A 2 8.62 -20.02 31.42
N GLU A 3 9.40 -20.18 32.49
CA GLU A 3 10.63 -19.42 32.72
C GLU A 3 11.68 -19.59 31.60
N VAL A 4 11.62 -20.71 30.87
CA VAL A 4 12.45 -21.00 29.70
C VAL A 4 12.29 -19.95 28.60
N TYR A 5 11.08 -19.41 28.38
CA TYR A 5 10.86 -18.40 27.34
C TYR A 5 11.60 -17.11 27.71
N ARG A 6 11.46 -16.66 28.97
CA ARG A 6 12.16 -15.47 29.47
C ARG A 6 13.67 -15.62 29.37
N ARG A 7 14.20 -16.77 29.80
CA ARG A 7 15.64 -17.09 29.73
C ARG A 7 16.19 -16.99 28.31
N ILE A 8 15.50 -17.59 27.34
CA ILE A 8 15.91 -17.53 25.92
C ILE A 8 15.89 -16.09 25.40
N ILE A 9 14.86 -15.31 25.71
CA ILE A 9 14.76 -13.91 25.29
C ILE A 9 15.86 -13.04 25.92
N MET A 10 16.16 -13.24 27.20
CA MET A 10 17.23 -12.53 27.91
C MET A 10 18.60 -12.85 27.30
N ALA A 11 18.90 -14.13 27.07
CA ALA A 11 20.13 -14.53 26.40
C ALA A 11 20.24 -13.94 24.98
N GLY A 12 19.15 -13.94 24.21
CA GLY A 12 19.09 -13.30 22.89
C GLY A 12 19.34 -11.79 22.91
N LYS A 13 19.15 -11.13 24.07
CA LYS A 13 19.48 -9.72 24.32
C LYS A 13 20.86 -9.51 24.94
N GLY A 14 21.64 -10.57 25.18
CA GLY A 14 22.99 -10.49 25.72
C GLY A 14 23.07 -10.40 27.25
N PHE A 15 22.03 -10.81 27.98
CA PHE A 15 22.08 -10.88 29.44
C PHE A 15 22.91 -12.10 29.87
N GLU A 16 24.02 -11.85 30.58
CA GLU A 16 24.95 -12.90 31.03
C GLU A 16 24.36 -13.81 32.12
N ASP A 17 23.40 -13.30 32.89
CA ASP A 17 22.73 -13.99 33.99
C ASP A 17 21.42 -14.69 33.57
N ALA A 18 21.16 -14.81 32.26
CA ALA A 18 19.91 -15.35 31.74
C ALA A 18 19.57 -16.75 32.30
N ASP A 19 20.58 -17.60 32.51
CA ASP A 19 20.39 -18.96 33.04
C ASP A 19 20.23 -19.04 34.57
N ASN A 20 20.50 -17.94 35.28
CA ASN A 20 20.52 -17.87 36.75
C ASN A 20 19.39 -17.00 37.33
N GLN A 21 18.29 -16.84 36.58
CA GLN A 21 17.16 -16.05 37.04
C GLN A 21 16.31 -16.79 38.08
N ALA A 22 15.79 -16.06 39.07
CA ALA A 22 14.83 -16.60 40.02
C ALA A 22 13.53 -17.04 39.31
N PRO A 23 12.82 -18.08 39.77
CA PRO A 23 11.56 -18.52 39.17
C PRO A 23 10.45 -17.50 39.45
N LEU A 24 10.31 -16.50 38.57
CA LEU A 24 9.26 -15.47 38.69
C LEU A 24 8.03 -15.93 37.91
N TYR A 25 7.08 -16.52 38.62
CA TYR A 25 5.76 -16.87 38.09
C TYR A 25 4.67 -16.34 39.03
N LEU A 26 3.42 -16.40 38.59
CA LEU A 26 2.29 -15.99 39.41
C LEU A 26 2.00 -17.09 40.43
N HIS A 27 2.46 -16.91 41.67
CA HIS A 27 2.16 -17.81 42.78
C HIS A 27 0.67 -17.83 43.11
N THR A 28 0.19 -19.00 43.53
CA THR A 28 -1.07 -19.13 44.25
C THR A 28 -0.96 -18.52 45.64
N THR A 29 -2.10 -18.15 46.23
CA THR A 29 -2.14 -17.64 47.61
C THR A 29 -1.49 -18.61 48.60
N ASP A 30 -1.71 -19.92 48.44
CA ASP A 30 -1.16 -20.95 49.33
C ASP A 30 0.36 -21.07 49.19
N GLU A 31 0.88 -21.05 47.95
CA GLU A 31 2.33 -21.00 47.69
C GLU A 31 2.95 -19.76 48.36
N MET A 32 2.32 -18.59 48.21
CA MET A 32 2.83 -17.36 48.80
C MET A 32 2.78 -17.38 50.34
N ILE A 33 1.74 -17.96 50.95
CA ILE A 33 1.69 -18.18 52.42
C ILE A 33 2.83 -19.08 52.88
N ASN A 34 3.09 -20.16 52.14
CA ASN A 34 4.18 -21.09 52.45
C ASN A 34 5.55 -20.42 52.34
N GLU A 35 5.78 -19.58 51.32
CA GLU A 35 7.01 -18.80 51.16
C GLU A 35 7.24 -17.86 52.36
N PHE A 36 6.18 -17.25 52.90
CA PHE A 36 6.24 -16.38 54.07
C PHE A 36 6.07 -17.08 55.42
N SER A 37 6.04 -18.42 55.45
CA SER A 37 5.80 -19.20 56.67
C SER A 37 6.80 -18.92 57.80
N TYR A 38 8.02 -18.48 57.46
CA TYR A 38 9.06 -18.09 58.42
C TYR A 38 8.67 -16.88 59.31
N LEU A 39 7.64 -16.11 58.93
CA LEU A 39 7.09 -15.00 59.72
C LEU A 39 6.01 -15.43 60.73
N GLY A 40 5.59 -16.70 60.69
CA GLY A 40 4.42 -17.19 61.42
C GLY A 40 3.10 -16.97 60.65
N PHE A 41 2.13 -17.85 60.88
CA PHE A 41 0.88 -17.90 60.10
C PHE A 41 0.10 -16.59 60.11
N ASP A 42 -0.06 -15.98 61.29
CA ASP A 42 -0.84 -14.74 61.42
C ASP A 42 -0.23 -13.62 60.59
N LYS A 43 1.11 -13.47 60.62
CA LYS A 43 1.80 -12.44 59.85
C LYS A 43 1.81 -12.73 58.35
N ALA A 44 2.00 -14.00 57.96
CA ALA A 44 1.92 -14.42 56.57
C ALA A 44 0.51 -14.14 55.99
N LYS A 45 -0.54 -14.49 56.72
CA LYS A 45 -1.93 -14.21 56.34
C LYS A 45 -2.20 -12.71 56.21
N GLU A 46 -1.72 -11.91 57.16
CA GLU A 46 -1.86 -10.45 57.14
C GLU A 46 -1.25 -9.85 55.86
N ILE A 47 -0.02 -10.20 55.50
CA ILE A 47 0.67 -9.55 54.37
C ILE A 47 0.31 -10.13 53.00
N VAL A 48 -0.05 -11.42 52.93
CA VAL A 48 -0.36 -12.11 51.67
C VAL A 48 -1.83 -11.95 51.28
N ILE A 49 -2.75 -11.97 52.24
CA ILE A 49 -4.20 -11.92 51.99
C ILE A 49 -4.77 -10.57 52.42
N GLU A 50 -4.62 -10.21 53.70
CA GLU A 50 -5.41 -9.10 54.25
C GLU A 50 -4.96 -7.75 53.67
N ASN A 51 -3.66 -7.49 53.65
CA ASN A 51 -3.11 -6.25 53.10
C ASN A 51 -3.23 -6.17 51.58
N THR A 52 -3.04 -7.26 50.84
CA THR A 52 -3.19 -7.25 49.36
C THR A 52 -4.63 -6.98 48.94
N ASN A 53 -5.62 -7.61 49.60
CA ASN A 53 -7.03 -7.30 49.38
C ASN A 53 -7.36 -5.88 49.83
N LYS A 54 -6.82 -5.42 50.97
CA LYS A 54 -7.00 -4.04 51.42
C LYS A 54 -6.49 -3.04 50.38
N ILE A 55 -5.34 -3.29 49.76
CA ILE A 55 -4.83 -2.44 48.67
C ILE A 55 -5.72 -2.54 47.43
N ALA A 56 -6.17 -3.73 47.05
CA ALA A 56 -7.11 -3.90 45.93
C ALA A 56 -8.44 -3.16 46.17
N ASP A 57 -8.95 -3.18 47.40
CA ASP A 57 -10.16 -2.46 47.82
C ASP A 57 -9.97 -0.93 47.84
N MET A 58 -8.72 -0.44 47.93
CA MET A 58 -8.40 0.98 47.78
C MET A 58 -8.34 1.43 46.31
N CYS A 59 -8.27 0.50 45.35
CA CYS A 59 -8.18 0.84 43.94
C CYS A 59 -9.55 1.10 43.33
N ASP A 60 -9.72 2.28 42.73
CA ASP A 60 -10.91 2.58 41.93
C ASP A 60 -10.95 1.70 40.66
N LYS A 61 -12.17 1.34 40.25
CA LYS A 61 -12.39 0.69 38.95
C LYS A 61 -12.28 1.73 37.84
N ILE A 62 -11.10 1.81 37.23
CA ILE A 62 -10.83 2.70 36.11
C ILE A 62 -11.08 2.02 34.77
N LYS A 63 -11.56 2.78 33.78
CA LYS A 63 -11.46 2.38 32.37
C LYS A 63 -10.15 2.94 31.82
N PRO A 64 -9.27 2.12 31.21
CA PRO A 64 -7.96 2.57 30.74
C PRO A 64 -8.05 3.54 29.55
N VAL A 65 -9.20 3.56 28.89
CA VAL A 65 -9.53 4.45 27.77
C VAL A 65 -10.93 5.02 28.00
N ARG A 66 -11.16 6.25 27.54
CA ARG A 66 -12.48 6.87 27.54
C ARG A 66 -13.52 6.01 26.80
N PRO A 67 -14.79 6.04 27.18
CA PRO A 67 -15.83 5.27 26.50
C PRO A 67 -16.45 6.01 25.31
N ASP A 68 -16.23 7.33 25.21
CA ASP A 68 -16.87 8.19 24.22
C ASP A 68 -15.97 8.46 23.00
N LYS A 69 -16.64 8.65 21.85
CA LYS A 69 -16.01 9.08 20.61
C LYS A 69 -15.93 10.59 20.58
N CYS A 70 -14.74 11.13 20.32
CA CYS A 70 -14.49 12.56 20.23
C CYS A 70 -14.03 12.89 18.79
N PRO A 71 -14.98 13.11 17.85
CA PRO A 71 -14.62 13.45 16.48
C PRO A 71 -14.10 14.89 16.39
N PRO A 72 -13.19 15.19 15.45
CA PRO A 72 -12.80 16.57 15.19
C PRO A 72 -13.99 17.37 14.65
N VAL A 73 -14.03 18.66 14.98
CA VAL A 73 -15.08 19.58 14.51
C VAL A 73 -14.43 20.66 13.64
N ILE A 74 -14.91 20.77 12.40
CA ILE A 74 -14.62 21.90 11.52
C ILE A 74 -15.93 22.67 11.32
N GLU A 75 -15.92 23.96 11.69
CA GLU A 75 -17.08 24.83 11.61
C GLU A 75 -17.63 24.87 10.17
N ASN A 76 -18.95 24.76 10.03
CA ASN A 76 -19.65 24.78 8.74
C ASN A 76 -19.20 23.72 7.71
N SER A 77 -18.52 22.65 8.13
CA SER A 77 -18.07 21.57 7.25
C SER A 77 -19.19 20.98 6.38
N ASP A 78 -20.40 20.81 6.93
CA ASP A 78 -21.58 20.33 6.20
C ASP A 78 -21.95 21.24 5.01
N LYS A 79 -22.01 22.55 5.25
CA LYS A 79 -22.37 23.56 4.24
C LYS A 79 -21.29 23.67 3.19
N ILE A 80 -20.02 23.71 3.62
CA ILE A 80 -18.85 23.79 2.75
C ILE A 80 -18.79 22.57 1.83
N LEU A 81 -18.99 21.36 2.38
CA LEU A 81 -18.96 20.13 1.58
C LEU A 81 -20.05 20.14 0.51
N ARG A 82 -21.29 20.49 0.90
CA ARG A 82 -22.41 20.60 -0.03
C ARG A 82 -22.11 21.62 -1.13
N GLU A 83 -21.64 22.82 -0.78
CA GLU A 83 -21.29 23.84 -1.77
C GLU A 83 -20.20 23.38 -2.75
N ILE A 84 -19.11 22.77 -2.26
CA ILE A 84 -18.04 22.25 -3.11
C ILE A 84 -18.58 21.22 -4.10
N CYS A 85 -19.36 20.25 -3.61
CA CYS A 85 -19.87 19.17 -4.45
C CYS A 85 -20.84 19.67 -5.52
N TYR A 86 -21.78 20.55 -5.16
CA TYR A 86 -22.74 21.11 -6.14
C TYR A 86 -22.06 22.00 -7.15
N ASN A 87 -21.10 22.84 -6.73
CA ASN A 87 -20.35 23.68 -7.66
C ASN A 87 -19.61 22.83 -8.70
N LYS A 88 -18.98 21.73 -8.27
CA LYS A 88 -18.28 20.82 -9.20
C LYS A 88 -19.25 20.05 -10.09
N ALA A 89 -20.37 19.59 -9.55
CA ALA A 89 -21.41 18.92 -10.32
C ALA A 89 -21.97 19.85 -11.42
N HIS A 90 -22.23 21.12 -11.11
CA HIS A 90 -22.69 22.10 -12.09
C HIS A 90 -21.61 22.44 -13.13
N GLU A 91 -20.34 22.53 -12.74
CA GLU A 91 -19.22 22.69 -13.68
C GLU A 91 -19.16 21.54 -14.70
N MET A 92 -19.40 20.31 -14.25
CA MET A 92 -19.31 19.11 -15.10
C MET A 92 -20.59 18.89 -15.93
N TYR A 93 -21.74 18.82 -15.27
CA TYR A 93 -23.03 18.39 -15.84
C TYR A 93 -23.96 19.55 -16.21
N GLY A 94 -23.54 20.81 -15.98
CA GLY A 94 -24.30 22.01 -16.33
C GLY A 94 -25.17 22.54 -15.17
N GLU A 95 -25.73 23.74 -15.38
CA GLU A 95 -26.57 24.42 -14.38
C GLU A 95 -27.79 23.60 -13.96
N THR A 96 -28.43 22.89 -14.89
CA THR A 96 -29.51 21.94 -14.60
C THR A 96 -28.96 20.54 -14.59
N LEU A 97 -28.80 19.95 -13.41
CA LEU A 97 -28.25 18.62 -13.24
C LEU A 97 -29.23 17.55 -13.78
N PRO A 98 -28.72 16.47 -14.40
CA PRO A 98 -29.52 15.28 -14.68
C PRO A 98 -30.06 14.68 -13.37
N GLU A 99 -31.28 14.14 -13.40
CA GLU A 99 -31.95 13.54 -12.23
C GLU A 99 -31.07 12.48 -11.55
N VAL A 100 -30.46 11.59 -12.33
CA VAL A 100 -29.54 10.54 -11.83
C VAL A 100 -28.37 11.13 -11.03
N VAL A 101 -27.84 12.29 -11.44
CA VAL A 101 -26.72 12.96 -10.77
C VAL A 101 -27.19 13.66 -9.50
N GLU A 102 -28.31 14.40 -9.58
CA GLU A 102 -28.86 15.14 -8.44
C GLU A 102 -29.33 14.20 -7.33
N GLU A 103 -30.08 13.14 -7.68
CA GLU A 103 -30.56 12.14 -6.72
C GLU A 103 -29.40 11.41 -6.02
N ARG A 104 -28.37 11.00 -6.79
CA ARG A 104 -27.19 10.37 -6.22
C ARG A 104 -26.49 11.31 -5.25
N LEU A 105 -26.27 12.57 -5.64
CA LEU A 105 -25.54 13.53 -4.83
C LEU A 105 -26.30 13.91 -3.55
N GLU A 106 -27.60 14.18 -3.64
CA GLU A 106 -28.43 14.47 -2.47
C GLU A 106 -28.48 13.30 -1.48
N ARG A 107 -28.67 12.08 -2.00
CA ARG A 107 -28.71 10.87 -1.17
C ARG A 107 -27.40 10.66 -0.41
N GLU A 108 -26.27 10.78 -1.11
CA GLU A 108 -24.95 10.64 -0.50
C GLU A 108 -24.67 11.74 0.52
N LEU A 109 -24.86 13.01 0.16
CA LEU A 109 -24.60 14.14 1.06
C LEU A 109 -25.48 14.07 2.31
N LYS A 110 -26.76 13.69 2.18
CA LYS A 110 -27.65 13.49 3.33
C LYS A 110 -27.11 12.40 4.26
N SER A 111 -26.60 11.30 3.72
CA SER A 111 -26.00 10.22 4.52
C SER A 111 -24.68 10.67 5.18
N ILE A 112 -23.78 11.31 4.43
CA ILE A 112 -22.47 11.77 4.93
C ILE A 112 -22.63 12.81 6.04
N ILE A 113 -23.45 13.84 5.79
CA ILE A 113 -23.71 14.92 6.76
C ILE A 113 -24.51 14.38 7.95
N GLY A 114 -25.57 13.59 7.71
CA GLY A 114 -26.42 13.05 8.76
C GLY A 114 -25.70 12.14 9.74
N ASN A 115 -24.65 11.44 9.28
CA ASN A 115 -23.80 10.59 10.13
C ASN A 115 -22.53 11.31 10.66
N GLY A 116 -22.37 12.61 10.41
CA GLY A 116 -21.26 13.41 10.94
C GLY A 116 -19.90 13.20 10.25
N TYR A 117 -19.88 12.66 9.02
CA TYR A 117 -18.65 12.37 8.28
C TYR A 117 -18.19 13.51 7.35
N ALA A 118 -18.93 14.63 7.29
CA ALA A 118 -18.57 15.77 6.45
C ALA A 118 -17.18 16.35 6.77
N VAL A 119 -16.82 16.37 8.06
CA VAL A 119 -15.49 16.81 8.51
C VAL A 119 -14.39 15.98 7.85
N MET A 120 -14.52 14.66 7.80
CA MET A 120 -13.53 13.76 7.19
C MET A 120 -13.33 14.06 5.70
N TYR A 121 -14.43 14.34 4.99
CA TYR A 121 -14.39 14.70 3.56
C TYR A 121 -13.65 16.03 3.35
N ILE A 122 -13.95 17.05 4.16
CA ILE A 122 -13.27 18.35 4.07
C ILE A 122 -11.78 18.22 4.37
N ILE A 123 -11.39 17.40 5.34
CA ILE A 123 -9.97 17.16 5.65
C ILE A 123 -9.27 16.48 4.46
N ALA A 124 -9.85 15.40 3.94
CA ALA A 124 -9.30 14.67 2.80
C ALA A 124 -9.17 15.58 1.58
N GLN A 125 -10.20 16.38 1.29
CA GLN A 125 -10.20 17.37 0.21
C GLN A 125 -9.06 18.38 0.37
N LYS A 126 -8.86 18.96 1.57
CA LYS A 126 -7.77 19.90 1.83
C LYS A 126 -6.40 19.26 1.60
N LEU A 127 -6.21 18.03 2.06
CA LEU A 127 -4.95 17.29 1.87
C LEU A 127 -4.67 17.01 0.40
N VAL A 128 -5.67 16.55 -0.36
CA VAL A 128 -5.53 16.28 -1.80
C VAL A 128 -5.23 17.56 -2.57
N TRP A 129 -6.00 18.63 -2.33
CA TRP A 129 -5.80 19.90 -3.01
C TRP A 129 -4.43 20.49 -2.73
N LYS A 130 -3.94 20.38 -1.49
CA LYS A 130 -2.61 20.88 -1.14
C LYS A 130 -1.50 20.09 -1.84
N SER A 131 -1.63 18.77 -1.91
CA SER A 131 -0.69 17.92 -2.64
C SER A 131 -0.66 18.25 -4.14
N VAL A 132 -1.83 18.41 -4.75
CA VAL A 132 -1.95 18.75 -6.18
C VAL A 132 -1.41 20.16 -6.47
N GLU A 133 -1.68 21.15 -5.60
CA GLU A 133 -1.10 22.49 -5.68
C GLU A 133 0.44 22.46 -5.64
N ASP A 134 1.01 21.59 -4.80
CA ASP A 134 2.46 21.38 -4.70
C ASP A 134 3.03 20.49 -5.83
N GLY A 135 2.20 20.09 -6.80
CA GLY A 135 2.58 19.35 -7.99
C GLY A 135 2.64 17.83 -7.82
N TYR A 136 2.03 17.26 -6.78
CA TYR A 136 1.97 15.82 -6.53
C TYR A 136 0.53 15.31 -6.64
N LEU A 137 0.28 14.47 -7.65
CA LEU A 137 -0.98 13.73 -7.76
C LEU A 137 -1.17 12.84 -6.53
N VAL A 138 -2.42 12.67 -6.09
CA VAL A 138 -2.79 11.74 -5.02
C VAL A 138 -3.55 10.57 -5.62
N GLY A 139 -3.06 9.36 -5.40
CA GLY A 139 -3.76 8.15 -5.79
C GLY A 139 -4.95 7.89 -4.86
N SER A 140 -6.11 7.60 -5.44
CA SER A 140 -7.26 7.17 -4.65
C SER A 140 -7.06 5.74 -4.12
N ARG A 141 -7.57 5.45 -2.92
CA ARG A 141 -7.47 4.14 -2.30
C ARG A 141 -8.73 3.81 -1.50
N GLY A 142 -9.01 2.51 -1.42
CA GLY A 142 -10.05 1.98 -0.53
C GLY A 142 -11.44 2.18 -1.09
N SER A 143 -12.45 2.34 -0.23
CA SER A 143 -13.85 2.45 -0.65
C SER A 143 -14.35 3.88 -0.86
N VAL A 144 -13.53 4.90 -0.64
CA VAL A 144 -13.97 6.30 -0.84
C VAL A 144 -14.35 6.57 -2.30
N GLY A 145 -13.74 5.87 -3.26
CA GLY A 145 -14.10 5.92 -4.68
C GLY A 145 -15.50 5.38 -5.00
N SER A 146 -16.22 4.79 -4.03
CA SER A 146 -17.64 4.44 -4.17
C SER A 146 -18.57 5.64 -3.98
N SER A 147 -18.07 6.78 -3.47
CA SER A 147 -18.86 7.99 -3.22
C SER A 147 -18.73 9.00 -4.36
N PHE A 148 -19.85 9.33 -4.98
CA PHE A 148 -19.95 10.40 -5.96
C PHE A 148 -19.69 11.78 -5.34
N ALA A 149 -20.10 11.98 -4.08
CA ALA A 149 -19.74 13.18 -3.33
C ALA A 149 -18.22 13.31 -3.16
N ALA A 150 -17.49 12.20 -2.98
CA ALA A 150 -16.02 12.24 -2.94
C ALA A 150 -15.41 12.62 -4.29
N THR A 151 -15.98 12.14 -5.40
CA THR A 151 -15.59 12.56 -6.75
C THR A 151 -15.79 14.06 -6.94
N MET A 152 -16.97 14.58 -6.58
CA MET A 152 -17.29 16.01 -6.72
C MET A 152 -16.50 16.90 -5.76
N ALA A 153 -16.11 16.39 -4.59
CA ALA A 153 -15.19 17.08 -3.67
C ALA A 153 -13.73 17.09 -4.15
N GLY A 154 -13.38 16.31 -5.19
CA GLY A 154 -12.01 16.16 -5.67
C GLY A 154 -11.13 15.32 -4.74
N ILE A 155 -11.73 14.41 -3.96
CA ILE A 155 -11.01 13.47 -3.08
C ILE A 155 -10.54 12.24 -3.86
N THR A 156 -11.28 11.85 -4.89
CA THR A 156 -11.01 10.67 -5.73
C THR A 156 -11.28 10.98 -7.20
N GLU A 157 -10.48 10.39 -8.08
CA GLU A 157 -10.69 10.42 -9.54
C GLU A 157 -11.71 9.37 -10.00
N VAL A 158 -12.11 8.44 -9.13
CA VAL A 158 -13.08 7.40 -9.47
C VAL A 158 -14.47 8.01 -9.49
N ASN A 159 -15.15 7.94 -10.63
CA ASN A 159 -16.55 8.34 -10.78
C ASN A 159 -17.46 7.10 -10.62
N PRO A 160 -18.20 6.94 -9.50
CA PRO A 160 -18.97 5.72 -9.23
C PRO A 160 -20.34 5.67 -9.90
N LEU A 161 -20.72 6.68 -10.68
CA LEU A 161 -21.96 6.62 -11.46
C LEU A 161 -21.90 5.47 -12.48
N SER A 162 -23.08 5.05 -12.95
CA SER A 162 -23.16 4.12 -14.07
C SER A 162 -22.51 4.71 -15.34
N PRO A 163 -22.05 3.88 -16.28
CA PRO A 163 -21.42 4.34 -17.51
C PRO A 163 -22.28 5.36 -18.24
N HIS A 164 -21.67 6.45 -18.71
CA HIS A 164 -22.37 7.50 -19.44
C HIS A 164 -21.42 8.33 -20.30
N TYR A 165 -21.98 8.95 -21.33
CA TYR A 165 -21.27 9.97 -22.09
C TYR A 165 -21.49 11.35 -21.48
N LEU A 166 -20.45 12.18 -21.51
CA LEU A 166 -20.49 13.57 -21.07
C LEU A 166 -19.83 14.50 -22.09
N CYS A 167 -20.51 15.58 -22.47
CA CYS A 167 -19.91 16.62 -23.30
C CYS A 167 -19.34 17.76 -22.43
N LYS A 168 -18.01 17.85 -22.34
CA LYS A 168 -17.31 18.90 -21.58
C LYS A 168 -17.55 20.33 -22.08
N LYS A 169 -18.20 20.52 -23.24
CA LYS A 169 -18.46 21.84 -23.85
C LYS A 169 -19.89 22.34 -23.64
N CYS A 170 -20.89 21.48 -23.85
CA CYS A 170 -22.31 21.86 -23.80
C CYS A 170 -23.10 21.11 -22.74
N HIS A 171 -22.41 20.31 -21.91
CA HIS A 171 -22.99 19.54 -20.80
C HIS A 171 -24.10 18.56 -21.22
N TYR A 172 -24.11 18.12 -22.48
CA TYR A 172 -24.92 16.99 -22.91
C TYR A 172 -24.48 15.73 -22.15
N VAL A 173 -25.45 14.94 -21.67
CA VAL A 173 -25.23 13.70 -20.93
C VAL A 173 -26.14 12.61 -21.51
N ASP A 174 -25.64 11.37 -21.54
CA ASP A 174 -26.39 10.20 -22.02
C ASP A 174 -26.14 9.00 -21.09
N PHE A 175 -27.14 8.70 -20.25
CA PHE A 175 -27.20 7.50 -19.41
C PHE A 175 -28.11 6.41 -19.99
N ASP A 176 -29.06 6.78 -20.86
CA ASP A 176 -30.26 5.99 -21.11
C ASP A 176 -30.35 5.39 -22.51
N SER A 177 -29.46 5.78 -23.44
CA SER A 177 -29.45 5.18 -24.77
C SER A 177 -29.21 3.67 -24.69
N ASP A 178 -29.81 2.94 -25.64
CA ASP A 178 -29.66 1.47 -25.68
C ASP A 178 -28.18 1.05 -25.77
N GLU A 179 -27.36 1.85 -26.46
CA GLU A 179 -25.91 1.69 -26.51
C GLU A 179 -25.27 1.77 -25.13
N VAL A 180 -25.59 2.77 -24.31
CA VAL A 180 -25.04 2.91 -22.95
C VAL A 180 -25.51 1.78 -22.04
N LYS A 181 -26.76 1.34 -22.18
CA LYS A 181 -27.34 0.23 -21.40
C LYS A 181 -26.61 -1.10 -21.61
N GLU A 182 -26.00 -1.32 -22.78
CA GLU A 182 -25.17 -2.51 -23.04
C GLU A 182 -23.88 -2.56 -22.20
N TYR A 183 -23.47 -1.43 -21.60
CA TYR A 183 -22.26 -1.32 -20.79
C TYR A 183 -22.51 -1.25 -19.28
N VAL A 184 -23.76 -1.35 -18.81
CA VAL A 184 -24.07 -1.40 -17.37
C VAL A 184 -23.27 -2.54 -16.70
N GLY A 185 -22.72 -2.28 -15.52
CA GLY A 185 -21.78 -3.19 -14.84
C GLY A 185 -20.32 -3.13 -15.33
N ARG A 186 -20.03 -2.36 -16.38
CA ARG A 186 -18.67 -2.13 -16.94
C ARG A 186 -18.22 -0.70 -16.67
N ALA A 187 -17.03 -0.34 -17.14
CA ALA A 187 -16.46 0.99 -17.06
C ALA A 187 -16.88 1.81 -18.30
N GLY A 188 -17.16 3.09 -18.11
CA GLY A 188 -17.52 3.99 -19.20
C GLY A 188 -16.45 4.05 -20.28
N CYS A 189 -15.17 3.97 -19.92
CA CYS A 189 -14.07 3.94 -20.88
C CYS A 189 -14.11 2.75 -21.85
N ASP A 190 -14.87 1.68 -21.56
CA ASP A 190 -15.05 0.55 -22.47
C ASP A 190 -16.04 0.87 -23.62
N MET A 191 -16.81 1.96 -23.50
CA MET A 191 -17.72 2.42 -24.54
C MET A 191 -16.96 2.96 -25.77
N PRO A 192 -17.53 2.86 -26.98
CA PRO A 192 -16.90 3.38 -28.18
C PRO A 192 -16.80 4.91 -28.16
N ASP A 193 -15.92 5.47 -28.99
CA ASP A 193 -15.84 6.93 -29.13
C ASP A 193 -17.07 7.48 -29.86
N LYS A 194 -17.60 8.59 -29.35
CA LYS A 194 -18.80 9.23 -29.87
C LYS A 194 -18.67 10.75 -29.86
N VAL A 195 -19.33 11.40 -30.81
CA VAL A 195 -19.39 12.86 -30.88
C VAL A 195 -20.71 13.37 -30.31
N CYS A 196 -20.66 14.51 -29.65
CA CYS A 196 -21.83 15.11 -29.03
C CYS A 196 -22.89 15.45 -30.09
N PRO A 197 -24.14 14.99 -29.94
CA PRO A 197 -25.19 15.29 -30.91
C PRO A 197 -25.57 16.77 -30.91
N ASN A 198 -25.33 17.49 -29.81
CA ASN A 198 -25.71 18.90 -29.67
C ASN A 198 -24.67 19.87 -30.24
N CYS A 199 -23.37 19.56 -30.12
CA CYS A 199 -22.31 20.51 -30.47
C CYS A 199 -21.13 19.93 -31.27
N GLY A 200 -21.16 18.64 -31.61
CA GLY A 200 -20.14 17.96 -32.41
C GLY A 200 -18.79 17.74 -31.72
N THR A 201 -18.63 18.12 -30.45
CA THR A 201 -17.39 17.88 -29.68
C THR A 201 -17.30 16.41 -29.28
N PRO A 202 -16.11 15.76 -29.30
CA PRO A 202 -15.94 14.42 -28.76
C PRO A 202 -16.48 14.32 -27.33
N LEU A 203 -17.23 13.26 -27.05
CA LEU A 203 -17.77 12.98 -25.72
C LEU A 203 -16.69 12.33 -24.85
N SER A 204 -16.64 12.70 -23.57
CA SER A 204 -15.94 11.90 -22.57
C SER A 204 -16.80 10.74 -22.13
N LYS A 205 -16.12 9.70 -21.64
CA LYS A 205 -16.69 8.44 -21.22
C LYS A 205 -16.44 8.30 -19.73
N GLU A 206 -17.50 8.29 -18.94
CA GLU A 206 -17.44 8.44 -17.49
C GLU A 206 -18.20 7.29 -16.82
N GLY A 207 -17.93 7.07 -15.52
CA GLY A 207 -18.65 6.13 -14.68
C GLY A 207 -18.04 4.73 -14.62
N PHE A 208 -17.96 4.16 -13.42
CA PHE A 208 -17.44 2.81 -13.16
C PHE A 208 -18.47 1.87 -12.52
N ASP A 209 -19.72 2.33 -12.37
CA ASP A 209 -20.84 1.58 -11.80
C ASP A 209 -20.52 0.98 -10.42
N ILE A 210 -20.39 1.85 -9.42
CA ILE A 210 -20.00 1.47 -8.07
C ILE A 210 -21.07 1.95 -7.07
N PRO A 211 -21.65 1.04 -6.27
CA PRO A 211 -22.67 1.40 -5.30
C PRO A 211 -22.05 2.16 -4.11
N PHE A 212 -22.73 3.23 -3.68
CA PHE A 212 -22.29 4.06 -2.55
C PHE A 212 -22.24 3.27 -1.24
N GLU A 213 -23.13 2.31 -1.10
CA GLU A 213 -23.36 1.53 0.11
C GLU A 213 -22.15 0.64 0.43
N THR A 214 -21.27 0.37 -0.53
CA THR A 214 -19.95 -0.22 -0.28
C THR A 214 -19.11 0.61 0.70
N PHE A 215 -19.30 1.93 0.74
CA PHE A 215 -18.59 2.85 1.62
C PHE A 215 -19.23 2.94 3.01
N LEU A 216 -20.52 3.33 3.10
CA LEU A 216 -21.20 3.66 4.36
C LEU A 216 -22.32 2.67 4.79
N GLY A 217 -22.58 1.63 4.01
CA GLY A 217 -23.76 0.78 4.17
C GLY A 217 -25.06 1.52 3.85
N PHE A 218 -26.19 0.85 4.03
CA PHE A 218 -27.52 1.43 3.78
C PHE A 218 -27.99 2.33 4.93
N LYS A 219 -27.57 2.03 6.17
CA LYS A 219 -28.03 2.72 7.38
C LYS A 219 -26.98 3.63 8.03
N GLY A 220 -25.81 3.82 7.41
CA GLY A 220 -24.69 4.53 8.03
C GLY A 220 -24.05 3.75 9.20
N ASN A 221 -24.33 2.45 9.28
CA ASN A 221 -23.84 1.54 10.33
C ASN A 221 -22.38 1.11 10.14
N LYS A 222 -21.74 1.56 9.05
CA LYS A 222 -20.33 1.35 8.79
C LYS A 222 -19.58 2.65 8.96
N GLU A 223 -18.53 2.61 9.77
CA GLU A 223 -17.58 3.71 9.86
C GLU A 223 -16.73 3.77 8.57
N PRO A 224 -16.67 4.93 7.89
CA PRO A 224 -15.88 5.09 6.69
C PRO A 224 -14.40 5.21 7.03
N ASP A 225 -13.55 4.67 6.15
CA ASP A 225 -12.12 4.92 6.15
C ASP A 225 -11.76 5.62 4.84
N ILE A 226 -11.12 6.78 4.93
CA ILE A 226 -10.67 7.56 3.76
C ILE A 226 -9.16 7.36 3.64
N ASP A 227 -8.80 6.41 2.79
CA ASP A 227 -7.41 6.11 2.45
C ASP A 227 -6.95 6.98 1.27
N LEU A 228 -5.79 7.62 1.42
CA LEU A 228 -5.17 8.41 0.36
C LEU A 228 -3.71 7.95 0.16
N ASN A 229 -3.36 7.67 -1.09
CA ASN A 229 -1.99 7.32 -1.48
C ASN A 229 -1.28 8.60 -1.96
N PHE A 230 -0.45 9.19 -1.11
CA PHE A 230 0.45 10.28 -1.47
C PHE A 230 1.74 9.71 -2.05
N SER A 231 2.47 10.52 -2.83
CA SER A 231 3.86 10.20 -3.16
C SER A 231 4.65 9.99 -1.87
N SER A 232 5.49 8.96 -1.83
CA SER A 232 6.43 8.69 -0.73
C SER A 232 7.29 9.93 -0.39
N ASP A 233 7.66 10.74 -1.39
CA ASP A 233 8.44 11.97 -1.20
C ASP A 233 7.62 13.13 -0.61
N TYR A 234 6.29 13.08 -0.72
CA TYR A 234 5.37 14.10 -0.24
C TYR A 234 4.70 13.74 1.09
N GLN A 235 4.68 12.46 1.47
CA GLN A 235 3.94 11.95 2.63
C GLN A 235 4.22 12.74 3.93
N SER A 236 5.49 13.06 4.19
CA SER A 236 5.89 13.82 5.38
C SER A 236 5.35 15.27 5.39
N LYS A 237 5.23 15.91 4.21
CA LYS A 237 4.64 17.23 4.05
C LYS A 237 3.12 17.17 4.27
N ALA A 238 2.46 16.13 3.74
CA ALA A 238 1.04 15.89 3.99
C ALA A 238 0.75 15.66 5.48
N HIS A 239 1.60 14.91 6.21
CA HIS A 239 1.50 14.77 7.67
C HIS A 239 1.59 16.13 8.36
N LYS A 240 2.60 16.95 8.05
CA LYS A 240 2.75 18.29 8.64
C LYS A 240 1.58 19.22 8.32
N TYR A 241 0.99 19.10 7.14
CA TYR A 241 -0.16 19.92 6.77
C TYR A 241 -1.39 19.65 7.65
N THR A 242 -1.49 18.48 8.29
CA THR A 242 -2.56 18.22 9.27
C THR A 242 -2.51 19.17 10.48
N GLU A 243 -1.32 19.62 10.91
CA GLU A 243 -1.18 20.63 11.96
C GLU A 243 -1.70 22.00 11.53
N VAL A 244 -1.64 22.32 10.23
CA VAL A 244 -2.25 23.54 9.67
C VAL A 244 -3.77 23.44 9.68
N ILE A 245 -4.32 22.24 9.46
CA ILE A 245 -5.77 22.00 9.44
C ILE A 245 -6.36 22.02 10.86
N PHE A 246 -5.71 21.34 11.82
CA PHE A 246 -6.27 21.12 13.16
C PHE A 246 -5.67 22.00 14.26
N GLY A 247 -4.51 22.61 14.01
CA GLY A 247 -3.72 23.33 15.00
C GLY A 247 -2.46 22.58 15.41
N GLU A 248 -1.41 23.34 15.70
CA GLU A 248 -0.14 22.80 16.18
C GLU A 248 -0.34 22.02 17.50
N GLY A 249 0.28 20.84 17.60
CA GLY A 249 0.16 19.96 18.76
C GLY A 249 -1.16 19.18 18.87
N GLN A 250 -2.05 19.26 17.87
CA GLN A 250 -3.31 18.50 17.84
C GLN A 250 -3.24 17.20 17.03
N THR A 251 -2.07 16.85 16.51
CA THR A 251 -1.90 15.65 15.68
C THR A 251 -0.73 14.82 16.15
N PHE A 252 -0.93 13.49 16.19
CA PHE A 252 0.08 12.54 16.66
C PHE A 252 0.23 11.41 15.65
N LYS A 253 1.44 10.90 15.43
CA LYS A 253 1.61 9.68 14.64
C LYS A 253 1.06 8.50 15.45
N ALA A 254 0.30 7.60 14.83
CA ALA A 254 -0.12 6.37 15.51
C ALA A 254 1.12 5.52 15.84
N GLY A 255 1.29 5.13 17.10
CA GLY A 255 2.37 4.24 17.53
C GLY A 255 2.11 2.78 17.16
N THR A 256 3.19 2.00 17.01
CA THR A 256 3.11 0.55 16.85
C THR A 256 3.95 -0.18 17.90
N ILE A 257 3.51 -1.38 18.26
CA ILE A 257 4.24 -2.28 19.15
C ILE A 257 4.71 -3.47 18.32
N GLY A 258 6.03 -3.57 18.12
CA GLY A 258 6.65 -4.66 17.38
C GLY A 258 6.91 -5.85 18.30
N GLY A 259 6.13 -6.92 18.16
CA GLY A 259 6.34 -8.20 18.83
C GLY A 259 7.42 -9.06 18.16
N LEU A 260 7.93 -10.08 18.86
CA LEU A 260 8.74 -11.12 18.23
C LEU A 260 7.88 -11.93 17.24
N ALA A 261 8.32 -12.01 16.00
CA ALA A 261 7.75 -12.89 14.98
C ALA A 261 8.47 -14.24 14.96
N ASP A 262 7.81 -15.28 14.44
CA ASP A 262 8.27 -16.68 14.42
C ASP A 262 9.71 -16.84 13.95
N LYS A 263 10.10 -16.22 12.82
CA LYS A 263 11.47 -16.30 12.27
C LYS A 263 12.52 -15.76 13.26
N THR A 264 12.22 -14.66 13.95
CA THR A 264 13.14 -14.08 14.95
C THR A 264 13.21 -14.96 16.19
N ALA A 265 12.05 -15.43 16.68
CA ALA A 265 11.99 -16.32 17.83
C ALA A 265 12.77 -17.61 17.58
N TYR A 266 12.59 -18.21 16.40
CA TYR A 266 13.34 -19.38 15.96
C TYR A 266 14.85 -19.12 15.98
N GLY A 267 15.30 -17.99 15.45
CA GLY A 267 16.72 -17.59 15.48
C GLY A 267 17.28 -17.48 16.90
N TYR A 268 16.53 -16.88 17.84
CA TYR A 268 16.95 -16.77 19.24
C TYR A 268 17.05 -18.13 19.92
N ILE A 269 16.05 -19.00 19.72
CA ILE A 269 16.01 -20.34 20.33
C ILE A 269 17.16 -21.19 19.81
N LYS A 270 17.39 -21.17 18.49
CA LYS A 270 18.47 -21.93 17.85
C LYS A 270 19.82 -21.49 18.37
N LYS A 271 20.09 -20.17 18.35
CA LYS A 271 21.33 -19.60 18.87
C LYS A 271 21.56 -19.93 20.35
N TYR A 272 20.52 -19.80 21.19
CA TYR A 272 20.60 -20.10 22.62
C TYR A 272 21.06 -21.53 22.90
N TYR A 273 20.51 -22.50 22.18
CA TYR A 273 20.84 -23.91 22.35
C TYR A 273 22.15 -24.31 21.68
N GLU A 274 22.48 -23.73 20.52
CA GLU A 274 23.78 -23.90 19.84
C GLU A 274 24.94 -23.45 20.74
N GLU A 275 24.83 -22.28 21.37
CA GLU A 275 25.84 -21.76 22.31
C GLU A 275 26.04 -22.66 23.54
N ARG A 276 25.04 -23.49 23.87
CA ARG A 276 25.06 -24.41 25.00
C ARG A 276 25.37 -25.86 24.60
N GLY A 277 25.56 -26.12 23.31
CA GLY A 277 25.80 -27.47 22.79
C GLY A 277 24.64 -28.44 23.04
N ILE A 278 23.40 -27.94 23.07
CA ILE A 278 22.21 -28.73 23.33
C ILE A 278 21.40 -28.90 22.05
N ASP A 279 21.19 -30.14 21.62
CA ASP A 279 20.28 -30.41 20.50
C ASP A 279 18.84 -30.57 20.97
N LYS A 280 17.91 -29.87 20.32
CA LYS A 280 16.47 -29.98 20.55
C LYS A 280 15.75 -30.49 19.31
N ARG A 281 14.74 -31.34 19.53
CA ARG A 281 13.85 -31.81 18.47
C ARG A 281 13.04 -30.63 17.91
N LYS A 282 12.72 -30.69 16.61
CA LYS A 282 11.95 -29.64 15.93
C LYS A 282 10.65 -29.29 16.65
N CYS A 283 9.89 -30.29 17.11
CA CYS A 283 8.64 -30.06 17.86
C CYS A 283 8.83 -29.26 19.16
N GLU A 284 9.97 -29.41 19.84
CA GLU A 284 10.28 -28.61 21.04
C GLU A 284 10.67 -27.19 20.66
N ILE A 285 11.41 -27.01 19.56
CA ILE A 285 11.72 -25.68 19.03
C ILE A 285 10.43 -24.95 18.65
N ASP A 286 9.52 -25.62 17.94
CA ASP A 286 8.25 -25.04 17.50
C ASP A 286 7.35 -24.66 18.71
N ARG A 287 7.32 -25.50 19.77
CA ARG A 287 6.65 -25.16 21.04
C ARG A 287 7.25 -23.88 21.66
N LEU A 288 8.57 -23.80 21.73
CA LEU A 288 9.28 -22.64 22.29
C LEU A 288 9.06 -21.37 21.47
N VAL A 289 9.00 -21.49 20.13
CA VAL A 289 8.63 -20.39 19.23
C VAL A 289 7.25 -19.86 19.59
N GLY A 290 6.26 -20.74 19.75
CA GLY A 290 4.90 -20.36 20.15
C GLY A 290 4.86 -19.57 21.47
N GLY A 291 5.66 -19.95 22.46
CA GLY A 291 5.75 -19.26 23.75
C GLY A 291 6.52 -17.93 23.74
N CYS A 292 7.33 -17.66 22.70
CA CYS A 292 8.11 -16.43 22.58
C CYS A 292 7.47 -15.40 21.64
N THR A 293 6.55 -15.83 20.78
CA THR A 293 5.91 -14.99 19.76
C THR A 293 4.98 -13.98 20.40
N GLY A 294 4.95 -12.75 19.86
CA GLY A 294 4.12 -11.65 20.40
C GLY A 294 4.73 -10.89 21.58
N ILE A 295 5.80 -11.38 22.20
CA ILE A 295 6.52 -10.62 23.24
C ILE A 295 7.05 -9.31 22.65
N ARG A 296 6.73 -8.18 23.29
CA ARG A 296 7.17 -6.84 22.86
C ARG A 296 8.69 -6.79 22.73
N ARG A 297 9.16 -6.40 21.54
CA ARG A 297 10.58 -6.20 21.22
C ARG A 297 10.93 -4.72 21.06
N THR A 298 10.12 -3.99 20.31
CA THR A 298 10.38 -2.59 19.94
C THR A 298 9.08 -1.79 19.86
N THR A 299 9.19 -0.48 19.75
CA THR A 299 8.10 0.40 19.36
C THR A 299 8.44 1.09 18.05
N GLY A 300 7.43 1.40 17.25
CA GLY A 300 7.60 2.03 15.95
C GLY A 300 6.48 3.01 15.66
N GLN A 301 6.32 3.29 14.38
CA GLN A 301 5.37 4.26 13.83
C GLN A 301 4.47 3.58 12.81
N HIS A 302 3.18 3.91 12.83
CA HIS A 302 2.25 3.46 11.80
C HIS A 302 2.67 4.05 10.45
N PRO A 303 2.57 3.29 9.34
CA PRO A 303 3.04 3.74 8.03
C PRO A 303 2.47 5.09 7.58
N GLY A 304 1.20 5.39 7.89
CA GLY A 304 0.57 6.66 7.51
C GLY A 304 -0.48 7.21 8.47
N GLY A 305 -0.66 6.57 9.63
CA GLY A 305 -1.77 6.87 10.52
C GLY A 305 -1.48 8.12 11.35
N ILE A 306 -2.30 9.15 11.18
CA ILE A 306 -2.27 10.38 11.98
C ILE A 306 -3.52 10.42 12.85
N ILE A 307 -3.32 10.44 14.16
CA ILE A 307 -4.37 10.59 15.16
C ILE A 307 -4.66 12.07 15.35
N VAL A 308 -5.92 12.44 15.20
CA VAL A 308 -6.39 13.82 15.36
C VAL A 308 -6.99 13.99 16.75
N LEU A 309 -6.43 14.90 17.53
CA LEU A 309 -6.98 15.36 18.80
C LEU A 309 -7.93 16.54 18.55
N PRO A 310 -9.20 16.46 18.99
CA PRO A 310 -10.11 17.59 18.88
C PRO A 310 -9.65 18.78 19.74
N MET A 311 -9.87 19.98 19.22
CA MET A 311 -9.52 21.22 19.94
C MET A 311 -10.16 21.27 21.33
N GLY A 312 -9.34 21.55 22.35
CA GLY A 312 -9.76 21.64 23.75
C GLY A 312 -9.68 20.31 24.51
N GLU A 313 -9.43 19.19 23.84
CA GLU A 313 -9.18 17.91 24.49
C GLU A 313 -7.69 17.76 24.88
N ASN A 314 -7.42 16.77 25.73
CA ASN A 314 -6.06 16.43 26.15
C ASN A 314 -5.73 14.99 25.75
N ILE A 315 -4.64 14.80 24.99
CA ILE A 315 -4.20 13.47 24.53
C ILE A 315 -4.02 12.47 25.68
N TYR A 316 -3.58 12.93 26.85
CA TYR A 316 -3.37 12.09 28.04
C TYR A 316 -4.66 11.51 28.63
N SER A 317 -5.84 12.00 28.20
CA SER A 317 -7.12 11.38 28.55
C SER A 317 -7.45 10.14 27.72
N PHE A 318 -6.69 9.89 26.64
CA PHE A 318 -6.87 8.75 25.73
C PHE A 318 -5.67 7.81 25.76
N THR A 319 -4.45 8.36 25.70
CA THR A 319 -3.22 7.56 25.62
C THR A 319 -2.01 8.36 26.08
N PRO A 320 -1.00 7.72 26.71
CA PRO A 320 0.32 8.33 26.83
C PRO A 320 0.94 8.57 25.44
N ILE A 321 1.99 9.37 25.38
CA ILE A 321 2.77 9.62 24.16
C ILE A 321 4.24 9.25 24.36
N GLN A 322 4.95 8.98 23.27
CA GLN A 322 6.37 8.63 23.28
C GLN A 322 7.05 8.94 21.93
N HIS A 323 8.37 8.80 21.85
CA HIS A 323 9.07 8.74 20.57
C HIS A 323 9.18 7.30 20.06
N PRO A 324 9.05 7.07 18.74
CA PRO A 324 9.23 5.75 18.17
C PRO A 324 10.65 5.23 18.46
N ALA A 325 10.76 3.95 18.83
CA ALA A 325 12.01 3.31 19.23
C ALA A 325 12.81 4.04 20.33
N ASN A 326 12.20 4.95 21.09
CA ASN A 326 12.85 5.85 22.05
C ASN A 326 13.98 6.71 21.44
N ASP A 327 13.92 7.03 20.14
CA ASP A 327 14.92 7.91 19.51
C ASP A 327 14.62 9.39 19.80
N MET A 328 15.15 9.88 20.92
CA MET A 328 14.99 11.28 21.35
C MET A 328 15.88 12.27 20.59
N LYS A 329 16.81 11.80 19.73
CA LYS A 329 17.87 12.64 19.16
C LYS A 329 17.70 12.91 17.67
N LYS A 330 17.08 11.97 16.95
CA LYS A 330 16.99 12.04 15.48
C LYS A 330 15.57 12.22 14.96
N VAL A 331 14.56 11.96 15.79
CA VAL A 331 13.16 11.89 15.37
C VAL A 331 12.30 12.87 16.16
N ASP A 332 11.87 13.93 15.51
CA ASP A 332 10.94 14.93 16.06
C ASP A 332 9.47 14.44 16.09
N ILE A 333 9.22 13.22 15.61
CA ILE A 333 7.89 12.62 15.55
C ILE A 333 7.49 12.10 16.93
N ILE A 334 6.33 12.56 17.40
CA ILE A 334 5.65 12.05 18.59
C ILE A 334 4.63 11.00 18.17
N THR A 335 4.63 9.87 18.88
CA THR A 335 3.71 8.74 18.67
C THR A 335 2.79 8.52 19.87
N THR A 336 1.57 8.01 19.62
CA THR A 336 0.74 7.44 20.68
C THR A 336 1.43 6.23 21.31
N HIS A 337 1.28 6.04 22.61
CA HIS A 337 1.83 4.86 23.30
C HIS A 337 0.98 3.62 23.05
N PHE A 338 -0.35 3.79 23.06
CA PHE A 338 -1.26 2.78 22.59
C PHE A 338 -1.24 2.72 21.07
N ASP A 339 -1.39 1.51 20.53
CA ASP A 339 -1.69 1.34 19.13
C ASP A 339 -3.09 1.87 18.82
N TYR A 340 -3.37 2.14 17.55
CA TYR A 340 -4.66 2.69 17.14
C TYR A 340 -5.83 1.77 17.52
N HIS A 341 -5.66 0.45 17.45
CA HIS A 341 -6.70 -0.52 17.80
C HIS A 341 -7.23 -0.36 19.23
N SER A 342 -6.40 0.15 20.14
CA SER A 342 -6.80 0.38 21.52
C SER A 342 -7.59 1.69 21.72
N ILE A 343 -7.60 2.60 20.74
CA ILE A 343 -8.20 3.95 20.81
C ILE A 343 -9.08 4.29 19.60
N ASP A 344 -9.40 3.32 18.73
CA ASP A 344 -10.16 3.53 17.50
C ASP A 344 -11.61 3.97 17.75
N SER A 345 -12.18 3.54 18.88
CA SER A 345 -13.51 3.96 19.33
C SER A 345 -13.55 5.42 19.80
N ASN A 346 -12.39 6.07 19.98
CA ASN A 346 -12.28 7.38 20.62
C ASN A 346 -11.86 8.49 19.67
N LEU A 347 -10.74 8.30 18.97
CA LEU A 347 -10.10 9.32 18.17
C LEU A 347 -10.09 8.94 16.70
N LEU A 348 -10.24 9.94 15.83
CA LEU A 348 -10.14 9.74 14.40
C LEU A 348 -8.69 9.51 13.97
N LYS A 349 -8.48 8.52 13.10
CA LYS A 349 -7.24 8.33 12.35
C LYS A 349 -7.43 8.76 10.89
N LEU A 350 -6.46 9.51 10.37
CA LEU A 350 -6.29 9.76 8.94
C LEU A 350 -5.17 8.87 8.42
N ASP A 351 -5.45 8.01 7.44
CA ASP A 351 -4.43 7.19 6.79
C ASP A 351 -3.85 7.91 5.56
N ILE A 352 -2.79 8.68 5.83
CA ILE A 352 -2.00 9.42 4.84
C ILE A 352 -0.81 8.53 4.47
N LEU A 353 -1.02 7.63 3.50
CA LEU A 353 -0.06 6.58 3.12
C LEU A 353 0.90 7.07 2.04
N GLY A 354 2.16 6.62 2.11
CA GLY A 354 3.13 6.78 1.03
C GLY A 354 2.98 5.62 0.05
N HIS A 355 2.99 5.93 -1.24
CA HIS A 355 2.90 4.95 -2.32
C HIS A 355 3.80 5.33 -3.50
N ASP A 356 4.26 4.32 -4.21
CA ASP A 356 5.19 4.50 -5.33
C ASP A 356 4.48 4.83 -6.65
N ASP A 357 3.19 4.51 -6.81
CA ASP A 357 2.42 4.88 -8.02
C ASP A 357 2.41 6.40 -8.22
N PRO A 358 1.98 7.24 -7.25
CA PRO A 358 2.00 8.68 -7.45
C PRO A 358 3.41 9.24 -7.62
N ASN A 359 4.42 8.62 -6.99
CA ASN A 359 5.81 9.05 -7.13
C ASN A 359 6.35 8.76 -8.54
N MET A 360 6.05 7.57 -9.08
CA MET A 360 6.43 7.19 -10.43
C MET A 360 5.70 8.05 -11.48
N ILE A 361 4.40 8.30 -11.30
CA ILE A 361 3.63 9.21 -12.16
C ILE A 361 4.24 10.61 -12.14
N LYS A 362 4.57 11.14 -10.96
CA LYS A 362 5.20 12.46 -10.84
C LYS A 362 6.51 12.52 -11.62
N MET A 363 7.39 11.54 -11.45
CA MET A 363 8.64 11.50 -12.22
C MET A 363 8.40 11.38 -13.73
N LEU A 364 7.38 10.63 -14.16
CA LEU A 364 6.99 10.55 -15.57
C LEU A 364 6.51 11.89 -16.11
N GLU A 365 5.65 12.62 -15.38
CA GLU A 365 5.20 13.96 -15.75
C GLU A 365 6.39 14.94 -15.83
N ASP A 366 7.30 14.89 -14.86
CA ASP A 366 8.47 15.78 -14.82
C ASP A 366 9.44 15.53 -16.00
N ILE A 367 9.61 14.28 -16.43
CA ILE A 367 10.48 13.92 -17.57
C ILE A 367 9.80 14.24 -18.92
N THR A 368 8.50 13.97 -19.04
CA THR A 368 7.80 13.98 -20.35
C THR A 368 6.99 15.25 -20.61
N GLY A 369 6.63 15.99 -19.57
CA GLY A 369 5.73 17.14 -19.63
C GLY A 369 4.26 16.80 -19.89
N ILE A 370 3.88 15.51 -19.84
CA ILE A 370 2.48 15.11 -19.98
C ILE A 370 1.69 15.40 -18.71
N ASP A 371 0.38 15.49 -18.86
CA ASP A 371 -0.57 15.47 -17.74
C ASP A 371 -1.16 14.07 -17.65
N ALA A 372 -0.79 13.32 -16.61
CA ALA A 372 -1.20 11.93 -16.46
C ALA A 372 -2.72 11.77 -16.32
N THR A 373 -3.42 12.81 -15.85
CA THR A 373 -4.88 12.79 -15.71
C THR A 373 -5.61 12.86 -17.05
N LYS A 374 -4.92 13.27 -18.12
CA LYS A 374 -5.46 13.35 -19.48
C LYS A 374 -5.20 12.10 -20.34
N ILE A 375 -4.48 11.10 -19.83
CA ILE A 375 -4.20 9.86 -20.56
C ILE A 375 -5.52 9.08 -20.77
N PRO A 376 -5.83 8.65 -22.01
CA PRO A 376 -7.03 7.87 -22.30
C PRO A 376 -6.97 6.48 -21.66
N LEU A 377 -8.09 6.02 -21.10
CA LEU A 377 -8.22 4.72 -20.41
C LEU A 377 -8.67 3.58 -21.35
N ASP A 378 -8.61 3.79 -22.66
CA ASP A 378 -9.13 2.90 -23.71
C ASP A 378 -8.18 2.74 -24.90
N ASP A 379 -6.94 3.21 -24.75
CA ASP A 379 -5.87 3.02 -25.73
C ASP A 379 -5.64 1.52 -26.03
N ARG A 380 -5.78 1.14 -27.30
CA ARG A 380 -5.68 -0.26 -27.76
C ARG A 380 -4.27 -0.82 -27.69
N ASP A 381 -3.25 0.01 -27.88
CA ASP A 381 -1.86 -0.43 -27.78
C ASP A 381 -1.51 -0.69 -26.31
N VAL A 382 -1.99 0.13 -25.38
CA VAL A 382 -1.89 -0.13 -23.94
C VAL A 382 -2.60 -1.42 -23.56
N MET A 383 -3.85 -1.61 -24.01
CA MET A 383 -4.59 -2.85 -23.73
C MET A 383 -3.85 -4.09 -24.24
N SER A 384 -3.14 -3.98 -25.38
CA SER A 384 -2.42 -5.11 -25.96
C SER A 384 -1.27 -5.62 -25.09
N LEU A 385 -0.68 -4.79 -24.21
CA LEU A 385 0.38 -5.21 -23.28
C LEU A 385 -0.08 -6.34 -22.35
N PHE A 386 -1.36 -6.34 -21.98
CA PHE A 386 -1.97 -7.33 -21.10
C PHE A 386 -2.28 -8.65 -21.82
N MET A 387 -2.04 -8.73 -23.13
CA MET A 387 -2.32 -9.90 -23.96
C MET A 387 -1.10 -10.42 -24.73
N ASN A 388 -0.12 -9.56 -25.04
CA ASN A 388 1.07 -9.90 -25.80
C ASN A 388 2.16 -8.80 -25.70
N THR A 389 3.28 -9.01 -26.38
CA THR A 389 4.43 -8.08 -26.45
C THR A 389 4.39 -7.12 -27.64
N LYS A 390 3.35 -7.14 -28.49
CA LYS A 390 3.35 -6.45 -29.79
C LYS A 390 3.56 -4.94 -29.66
N ALA A 391 2.90 -4.28 -28.69
CA ALA A 391 3.06 -2.84 -28.46
C ALA A 391 4.48 -2.47 -27.99
N LEU A 392 5.24 -3.41 -27.41
CA LEU A 392 6.65 -3.20 -27.06
C LEU A 392 7.59 -3.28 -28.27
N LYS A 393 7.11 -3.79 -29.40
CA LYS A 393 7.87 -4.03 -30.65
C LYS A 393 9.02 -5.05 -30.49
N VAL A 394 8.80 -6.06 -29.65
CA VAL A 394 9.71 -7.20 -29.44
C VAL A 394 8.92 -8.50 -29.52
N SER A 395 9.53 -9.59 -30.00
CA SER A 395 8.91 -10.91 -29.92
C SER A 395 9.10 -11.55 -28.54
N PRO A 396 8.22 -12.46 -28.11
CA PRO A 396 8.41 -13.20 -26.85
C PRO A 396 9.74 -13.95 -26.80
N ASP A 397 10.22 -14.48 -27.93
CA ASP A 397 11.51 -15.20 -28.02
C ASP A 397 12.74 -14.31 -27.78
N GLU A 398 12.59 -12.98 -27.87
CA GLU A 398 13.65 -12.02 -27.56
C GLU A 398 13.71 -11.66 -26.07
N LEU A 399 12.69 -12.01 -25.30
CA LEU A 399 12.60 -11.78 -23.86
C LEU A 399 13.09 -12.99 -23.08
N TRP A 400 13.58 -12.76 -21.86
CA TRP A 400 14.05 -13.84 -21.00
C TRP A 400 12.89 -14.65 -20.40
N GLY A 401 13.04 -15.98 -20.39
CA GLY A 401 12.06 -16.91 -19.85
C GLY A 401 10.76 -16.93 -20.67
N ASP A 402 9.67 -17.40 -20.04
CA ASP A 402 8.34 -17.47 -20.67
C ASP A 402 7.60 -16.12 -20.56
N CYS A 403 8.26 -15.02 -20.97
CA CYS A 403 7.68 -13.69 -20.98
C CYS A 403 6.98 -13.39 -22.31
N ASP A 404 5.69 -13.71 -22.37
CA ASP A 404 4.81 -13.51 -23.53
C ASP A 404 3.88 -12.30 -23.40
N LEU A 405 3.95 -11.55 -22.30
CA LEU A 405 3.13 -10.36 -22.02
C LEU A 405 3.99 -9.11 -21.85
N GLY A 406 3.43 -7.95 -22.19
CA GLY A 406 4.09 -6.66 -22.06
C GLY A 406 3.97 -6.00 -20.68
N THR A 407 3.56 -6.72 -19.63
CA THR A 407 3.21 -6.15 -18.32
C THR A 407 4.34 -6.13 -17.30
N LEU A 408 5.55 -6.59 -17.62
CA LEU A 408 6.70 -6.49 -16.71
C LEU A 408 6.85 -5.06 -16.16
N GLY A 409 7.02 -4.93 -14.85
CA GLY A 409 7.14 -3.63 -14.18
C GLY A 409 5.89 -2.74 -14.18
N ILE A 410 4.74 -3.20 -14.70
CA ILE A 410 3.44 -2.53 -14.50
C ILE A 410 2.92 -2.91 -13.12
N PRO A 411 2.52 -1.94 -12.26
CA PRO A 411 1.96 -2.26 -10.95
C PRO A 411 0.73 -3.16 -11.10
N GLU A 412 0.51 -4.03 -10.11
CA GLU A 412 -0.49 -5.10 -10.10
C GLU A 412 -0.27 -6.23 -11.11
N PHE A 413 0.08 -5.90 -12.35
CA PHE A 413 0.06 -6.83 -13.49
C PHE A 413 1.42 -7.41 -13.89
N GLY A 414 2.52 -6.90 -13.34
CA GLY A 414 3.88 -7.31 -13.68
C GLY A 414 4.44 -8.50 -12.90
N THR A 415 3.67 -9.09 -11.99
CA THR A 415 4.10 -10.28 -11.24
C THR A 415 3.82 -11.57 -12.02
N ASN A 416 4.62 -12.63 -11.80
CA ASN A 416 4.38 -13.93 -12.43
C ASN A 416 2.97 -14.47 -12.14
N PHE A 417 2.45 -14.23 -10.94
CA PHE A 417 1.10 -14.60 -10.56
C PHE A 417 0.04 -13.87 -11.39
N ALA A 418 0.11 -12.54 -11.46
CA ALA A 418 -0.84 -11.74 -12.23
C ALA A 418 -0.72 -11.99 -13.74
N MET A 419 0.50 -12.19 -14.27
CA MET A 419 0.71 -12.59 -15.67
C MET A 419 0.08 -13.96 -15.97
N GLY A 420 0.15 -14.92 -15.04
CA GLY A 420 -0.58 -16.18 -15.15
C GLY A 420 -2.09 -15.96 -15.26
N MET A 421 -2.66 -15.10 -14.42
CA MET A 421 -4.08 -14.75 -14.47
C MET A 421 -4.47 -14.09 -15.79
N LEU A 422 -3.64 -13.20 -16.33
CA LEU A 422 -3.88 -12.55 -17.62
C LEU A 422 -3.93 -13.57 -18.77
N ARG A 423 -3.06 -14.58 -18.76
CA ARG A 423 -3.06 -15.68 -19.76
C ARG A 423 -4.32 -16.53 -19.70
N ASP A 424 -4.77 -16.84 -18.47
CA ASP A 424 -5.97 -17.64 -18.23
C ASP A 424 -7.23 -16.85 -18.62
N ALA A 425 -7.32 -15.58 -18.19
CA ALA A 425 -8.51 -14.76 -18.31
C ALA A 425 -8.67 -14.04 -19.66
N LYS A 426 -7.57 -13.75 -20.36
CA LYS A 426 -7.55 -13.07 -21.68
C LYS A 426 -8.41 -11.80 -21.72
N PRO A 427 -8.06 -10.76 -20.94
CA PRO A 427 -8.87 -9.56 -20.80
C PRO A 427 -9.00 -8.81 -22.13
N LYS A 428 -10.15 -8.21 -22.39
CA LYS A 428 -10.43 -7.50 -23.65
C LYS A 428 -10.58 -5.99 -23.48
N GLU A 429 -10.81 -5.54 -22.26
CA GLU A 429 -11.18 -4.16 -21.95
C GLU A 429 -10.74 -3.75 -20.54
N PHE A 430 -10.94 -2.48 -20.19
CA PHE A 430 -10.53 -1.92 -18.90
C PHE A 430 -11.25 -2.60 -17.73
N SER A 431 -12.56 -2.86 -17.86
CA SER A 431 -13.31 -3.58 -16.82
C SER A 431 -12.75 -4.97 -16.51
N ASP A 432 -12.21 -5.67 -17.51
CA ASP A 432 -11.60 -6.98 -17.27
C ASP A 432 -10.31 -6.84 -16.44
N LEU A 433 -9.52 -5.79 -16.67
CA LEU A 433 -8.36 -5.49 -15.82
C LEU A 433 -8.76 -5.15 -14.39
N VAL A 434 -9.85 -4.40 -14.19
CA VAL A 434 -10.41 -4.13 -12.85
C VAL A 434 -10.80 -5.43 -12.15
N ARG A 435 -11.43 -6.36 -12.86
CA ARG A 435 -11.79 -7.68 -12.34
C ARG A 435 -10.55 -8.52 -11.98
N ILE A 436 -9.54 -8.54 -12.85
CA ILE A 436 -8.28 -9.26 -12.60
C ILE A 436 -7.56 -8.66 -11.40
N SER A 437 -7.51 -7.33 -11.28
CA SER A 437 -6.96 -6.65 -10.10
C SER A 437 -7.69 -7.11 -8.83
N GLY A 438 -9.02 -7.13 -8.83
CA GLY A 438 -9.78 -7.67 -7.69
C GLY A 438 -9.43 -9.13 -7.34
N LEU A 439 -9.29 -9.98 -8.36
CA LEU A 439 -8.96 -11.40 -8.21
C LEU A 439 -7.50 -11.66 -7.79
N SER A 440 -6.57 -10.76 -8.12
CA SER A 440 -5.15 -10.91 -7.80
C SER A 440 -4.84 -10.59 -6.34
N HIS A 441 -5.80 -10.00 -5.63
CA HIS A 441 -5.66 -9.55 -4.25
C HIS A 441 -6.55 -10.32 -3.28
N GLY A 442 -5.93 -11.18 -2.48
CA GLY A 442 -6.59 -11.93 -1.42
C GLY A 442 -6.32 -13.42 -1.50
N THR A 443 -6.11 -14.05 -0.34
CA THR A 443 -5.92 -15.50 -0.27
C THR A 443 -7.22 -16.22 -0.63
N ASP A 444 -7.11 -17.28 -1.45
CA ASP A 444 -8.21 -18.13 -1.92
C ASP A 444 -9.31 -17.39 -2.72
N VAL A 445 -8.95 -16.26 -3.34
CA VAL A 445 -9.79 -15.57 -4.34
C VAL A 445 -9.62 -16.20 -5.72
N TRP A 446 -8.38 -16.34 -6.18
CA TRP A 446 -8.05 -16.94 -7.48
C TRP A 446 -7.77 -18.44 -7.39
N LEU A 447 -6.63 -18.81 -6.77
CA LEU A 447 -6.15 -20.20 -6.68
C LEU A 447 -7.16 -21.08 -5.92
N GLY A 448 -7.55 -22.20 -6.52
CA GLY A 448 -8.54 -23.12 -5.92
C GLY A 448 -9.97 -22.58 -5.86
N ASN A 449 -10.25 -21.46 -6.52
CA ASN A 449 -11.54 -20.79 -6.51
C ASN A 449 -11.90 -20.24 -7.91
N ALA A 450 -11.77 -18.93 -8.16
CA ALA A 450 -12.17 -18.33 -9.44
C ALA A 450 -11.43 -18.94 -10.64
N GLN A 451 -10.17 -19.35 -10.48
CA GLN A 451 -9.40 -20.01 -11.54
C GLN A 451 -10.09 -21.31 -12.01
N ASP A 452 -10.44 -22.20 -11.08
CA ASP A 452 -11.07 -23.49 -11.40
C ASP A 452 -12.44 -23.28 -12.04
N LEU A 453 -13.20 -22.29 -11.57
CA LEU A 453 -14.51 -21.94 -12.11
C LEU A 453 -14.41 -21.41 -13.56
N ILE A 454 -13.39 -20.62 -13.85
CA ILE A 454 -13.14 -20.08 -15.19
C ILE A 454 -12.62 -21.18 -16.14
N LEU A 455 -11.64 -21.97 -15.70
CA LEU A 455 -11.07 -23.05 -16.51
C LEU A 455 -12.06 -24.18 -16.80
N SER A 456 -12.97 -24.47 -15.86
CA SER A 456 -14.05 -25.46 -16.07
C SER A 456 -15.20 -24.94 -16.94
N GLY A 457 -15.25 -23.64 -17.23
CA GLY A 457 -16.35 -22.99 -17.94
C GLY A 457 -17.62 -22.79 -17.09
N THR A 458 -17.54 -23.01 -15.77
CA THR A 458 -18.66 -22.77 -14.83
C THR A 458 -18.95 -21.28 -14.67
N ALA A 459 -17.90 -20.45 -14.71
CA ALA A 459 -17.99 -19.00 -14.71
C ALA A 459 -17.11 -18.42 -15.81
N THR A 460 -17.38 -17.17 -16.18
CA THR A 460 -16.48 -16.32 -16.96
C THR A 460 -15.87 -15.26 -16.03
N ILE A 461 -14.85 -14.53 -16.50
CA ILE A 461 -14.33 -13.39 -15.73
C ILE A 461 -15.43 -12.38 -15.37
N SER A 462 -16.40 -12.16 -16.27
CA SER A 462 -17.50 -11.21 -16.05
C SER A 462 -18.55 -11.71 -15.06
N THR A 463 -18.62 -13.02 -14.78
CA THR A 463 -19.59 -13.61 -13.84
C THR A 463 -18.95 -14.12 -12.55
N ALA A 464 -17.63 -14.18 -12.47
CA ALA A 464 -16.91 -14.56 -11.25
C ALA A 464 -16.96 -13.44 -10.20
N ILE A 465 -16.82 -13.81 -8.93
CA ILE A 465 -16.74 -12.84 -7.82
C ILE A 465 -15.35 -12.19 -7.85
N CYS A 466 -15.25 -11.00 -8.40
CA CYS A 466 -13.98 -10.30 -8.59
C CYS A 466 -13.74 -9.24 -7.52
N THR A 467 -14.81 -8.60 -7.05
CA THR A 467 -14.79 -7.56 -6.03
C THR A 467 -15.93 -7.78 -5.04
N ARG A 468 -15.85 -7.16 -3.86
CA ARG A 468 -16.92 -7.30 -2.86
C ARG A 468 -18.25 -6.70 -3.35
N ASP A 469 -18.18 -5.61 -4.10
CA ASP A 469 -19.34 -4.93 -4.68
C ASP A 469 -20.17 -5.87 -5.57
N ASP A 470 -19.52 -6.78 -6.30
CA ASP A 470 -20.17 -7.78 -7.15
C ASP A 470 -21.09 -8.69 -6.32
N ILE A 471 -20.71 -9.02 -5.07
CA ILE A 471 -21.56 -9.82 -4.18
C ILE A 471 -22.84 -9.07 -3.86
N MET A 472 -22.73 -7.85 -3.36
CA MET A 472 -23.90 -7.08 -2.94
C MET A 472 -24.83 -6.82 -4.13
N THR A 473 -24.29 -6.36 -5.25
CA THR A 473 -25.08 -6.02 -6.44
C THR A 473 -25.75 -7.25 -7.05
N TYR A 474 -25.05 -8.38 -7.14
CA TYR A 474 -25.62 -9.62 -7.65
C TYR A 474 -26.75 -10.16 -6.76
N LEU A 475 -26.56 -10.18 -5.44
CA LEU A 475 -27.59 -10.68 -4.52
C LEU A 475 -28.85 -9.80 -4.55
N ILE A 476 -28.69 -8.47 -4.61
CA ILE A 476 -29.82 -7.54 -4.80
C ILE A 476 -30.52 -7.81 -6.13
N SER A 477 -29.77 -8.06 -7.22
CA SER A 477 -30.36 -8.38 -8.53
C SER A 477 -31.17 -9.69 -8.52
N LYS A 478 -30.88 -10.60 -7.59
CA LYS A 478 -31.61 -11.85 -7.35
C LYS A 478 -32.84 -11.71 -6.46
N GLY A 479 -33.06 -10.52 -5.88
CA GLY A 479 -34.20 -10.22 -5.03
C GLY A 479 -33.93 -10.31 -3.53
N ILE A 480 -32.68 -10.60 -3.12
CA ILE A 480 -32.28 -10.60 -1.71
C ILE A 480 -32.32 -9.15 -1.19
N GLU A 481 -32.75 -9.00 0.06
CA GLU A 481 -32.84 -7.69 0.70
C GLU A 481 -31.48 -7.00 0.79
N SER A 482 -31.46 -5.68 0.59
CA SER A 482 -30.25 -4.87 0.45
C SER A 482 -29.32 -4.88 1.67
N GLU A 483 -29.86 -4.80 2.90
CA GLU A 483 -29.07 -4.89 4.13
C GLU A 483 -28.50 -6.30 4.33
N GLU A 484 -29.27 -7.33 4.00
CA GLU A 484 -28.80 -8.72 4.00
C GLU A 484 -27.65 -8.93 3.01
N ALA A 485 -27.81 -8.49 1.75
CA ALA A 485 -26.77 -8.56 0.72
C ALA A 485 -25.49 -7.80 1.12
N PHE A 486 -25.63 -6.62 1.73
CA PHE A 486 -24.51 -5.86 2.28
C PHE A 486 -23.80 -6.61 3.41
N THR A 487 -24.57 -7.21 4.32
CA THR A 487 -24.03 -7.98 5.45
C THR A 487 -23.28 -9.22 4.99
N ILE A 488 -23.83 -9.94 4.00
CA ILE A 488 -23.17 -11.10 3.37
C ILE A 488 -21.84 -10.65 2.74
N MET A 489 -21.86 -9.60 1.91
CA MET A 489 -20.66 -9.04 1.29
C MET A 489 -19.57 -8.72 2.34
N GLU A 490 -19.92 -8.00 3.41
CA GLU A 490 -18.97 -7.61 4.46
C GLU A 490 -18.39 -8.80 5.23
N ASN A 491 -19.16 -9.88 5.41
CA ASN A 491 -18.68 -11.10 6.08
C ASN A 491 -17.76 -11.93 5.16
N VAL A 492 -18.11 -12.06 3.88
CA VAL A 492 -17.29 -12.79 2.89
C VAL A 492 -15.95 -12.07 2.67
N ARG A 493 -15.95 -10.75 2.41
CA ARG A 493 -14.72 -9.99 2.15
C ARG A 493 -13.75 -9.95 3.34
N LYS A 494 -14.22 -10.24 4.56
CA LYS A 494 -13.42 -10.32 5.80
C LYS A 494 -12.96 -11.76 6.10
N GLY A 495 -13.31 -12.73 5.26
CA GLY A 495 -13.01 -14.14 5.47
C GLY A 495 -13.71 -14.75 6.69
N LYS A 496 -14.78 -14.12 7.19
CA LYS A 496 -15.53 -14.64 8.34
C LYS A 496 -16.27 -15.92 7.97
N VAL A 497 -16.86 -15.95 6.77
CA VAL A 497 -17.52 -17.13 6.22
C VAL A 497 -16.52 -18.27 6.03
N ALA A 498 -15.36 -18.01 5.41
CA ALA A 498 -14.31 -19.02 5.23
C ALA A 498 -13.77 -19.60 6.54
N LYS A 499 -13.73 -18.81 7.62
CA LYS A 499 -13.32 -19.26 8.96
C LYS A 499 -14.37 -20.12 9.66
N ASN A 500 -15.66 -19.83 9.45
CA ASN A 500 -16.74 -20.56 10.09
C ASN A 500 -17.94 -20.77 9.15
N PRO A 501 -17.81 -21.64 8.14
CA PRO A 501 -18.87 -21.90 7.17
C PRO A 501 -20.05 -22.66 7.79
N SER A 502 -19.95 -23.14 9.02
CA SER A 502 -21.05 -23.82 9.74
C SER A 502 -21.80 -22.89 10.71
N SER A 503 -21.53 -21.58 10.68
CA SER A 503 -22.24 -20.61 11.52
C SER A 503 -23.73 -20.56 11.20
N GLU A 504 -24.57 -20.39 12.22
CA GLU A 504 -26.03 -20.32 12.06
C GLU A 504 -26.44 -19.17 11.12
N GLU A 505 -25.78 -18.01 11.22
CA GLU A 505 -25.98 -16.86 10.33
C GLU A 505 -25.73 -17.22 8.86
N TRP A 506 -24.57 -17.82 8.55
CA TRP A 506 -24.25 -18.20 7.17
C TRP A 506 -25.20 -19.27 6.63
N GLN A 507 -25.60 -20.25 7.45
CA GLN A 507 -26.56 -21.27 7.02
C GLN A 507 -27.93 -20.68 6.69
N SER A 508 -28.35 -19.62 7.40
CA SER A 508 -29.56 -18.86 7.09
C SER A 508 -29.44 -18.14 5.74
N TRP A 509 -28.36 -17.37 5.54
CA TRP A 509 -28.11 -16.65 4.28
C TRP A 509 -27.96 -17.60 3.09
N LYS A 510 -27.29 -18.74 3.29
CA LYS A 510 -27.16 -19.78 2.27
C LYS A 510 -28.52 -20.31 1.82
N LYS A 511 -29.45 -20.51 2.75
CA LYS A 511 -30.81 -20.92 2.42
C LYS A 511 -31.53 -19.85 1.62
N ASP A 512 -31.45 -18.59 2.04
CA ASP A 512 -32.09 -17.48 1.33
C ASP A 512 -31.52 -17.28 -0.08
N MET A 513 -30.19 -17.39 -0.22
CA MET A 513 -29.49 -17.39 -1.51
C MET A 513 -30.01 -18.50 -2.43
N LEU A 514 -30.21 -19.71 -1.92
CA LEU A 514 -30.76 -20.83 -2.71
C LEU A 514 -32.24 -20.61 -3.08
N GLU A 515 -33.04 -20.03 -2.18
CA GLU A 515 -34.45 -19.69 -2.44
C GLU A 515 -34.59 -18.59 -3.53
N HIS A 516 -33.57 -17.75 -3.71
CA HIS A 516 -33.47 -16.73 -4.74
C HIS A 516 -32.64 -17.14 -5.97
N ASP A 517 -32.52 -18.45 -6.24
CA ASP A 517 -31.83 -19.00 -7.42
C ASP A 517 -30.36 -18.54 -7.55
N VAL A 518 -29.65 -18.38 -6.44
CA VAL A 518 -28.19 -18.22 -6.42
C VAL A 518 -27.54 -19.61 -6.57
N PRO A 519 -26.67 -19.82 -7.58
CA PRO A 519 -26.06 -21.13 -7.81
C PRO A 519 -25.18 -21.62 -6.66
N GLU A 520 -25.16 -22.94 -6.43
CA GLU A 520 -24.30 -23.56 -5.40
C GLU A 520 -22.82 -23.23 -5.55
N TRP A 521 -22.32 -23.13 -6.80
CA TRP A 521 -20.91 -22.77 -7.04
C TRP A 521 -20.59 -21.36 -6.54
N TYR A 522 -21.55 -20.44 -6.59
CA TYR A 522 -21.37 -19.06 -6.13
C TYR A 522 -21.25 -19.03 -4.61
N ILE A 523 -22.13 -19.76 -3.92
CA ILE A 523 -22.10 -19.95 -2.47
C ILE A 523 -20.77 -20.60 -2.05
N GLY A 524 -20.35 -21.66 -2.75
CA GLY A 524 -19.07 -22.34 -2.48
C GLY A 524 -17.85 -21.45 -2.73
N SER A 525 -17.94 -20.47 -3.65
CA SER A 525 -16.91 -19.45 -3.86
C SER A 525 -16.84 -18.49 -2.66
N CYS A 526 -17.99 -18.01 -2.17
CA CYS A 526 -18.07 -17.18 -0.96
C CYS A 526 -17.47 -17.87 0.28
N GLU A 527 -17.63 -19.18 0.41
CA GLU A 527 -17.07 -19.99 1.52
C GLU A 527 -15.54 -20.11 1.48
N LYS A 528 -14.87 -19.74 0.39
CA LYS A 528 -13.40 -19.82 0.25
C LYS A 528 -12.68 -18.49 0.49
N ILE A 529 -13.30 -17.38 0.10
CA ILE A 529 -12.67 -16.05 0.09
C ILE A 529 -12.24 -15.65 1.51
N LYS A 530 -10.93 -15.44 1.71
CA LYS A 530 -10.38 -14.96 3.00
C LYS A 530 -10.28 -13.44 3.10
N TYR A 531 -10.16 -12.77 1.96
CA TYR A 531 -10.09 -11.33 1.86
C TYR A 531 -10.42 -10.89 0.44
N MET A 532 -11.08 -9.73 0.25
CA MET A 532 -11.41 -9.21 -1.08
C MET A 532 -11.52 -7.67 -1.12
N PHE A 533 -11.07 -7.08 -2.23
CA PHE A 533 -11.08 -5.63 -2.46
C PHE A 533 -12.46 -5.05 -2.80
N PRO A 534 -12.71 -3.75 -2.49
CA PRO A 534 -13.76 -2.98 -3.15
C PRO A 534 -13.40 -2.63 -4.60
N LYS A 535 -14.42 -2.58 -5.47
CA LYS A 535 -14.29 -2.19 -6.88
C LYS A 535 -13.64 -0.82 -7.06
N ALA A 536 -13.98 0.14 -6.20
CA ALA A 536 -13.37 1.47 -6.19
C ALA A 536 -11.84 1.44 -6.05
N HIS A 537 -11.31 0.56 -5.19
CA HIS A 537 -9.87 0.40 -5.02
C HIS A 537 -9.24 -0.23 -6.26
N ALA A 538 -9.84 -1.29 -6.80
CA ALA A 538 -9.37 -1.93 -8.03
C ALA A 538 -9.34 -0.94 -9.21
N VAL A 539 -10.40 -0.15 -9.40
CA VAL A 539 -10.46 0.90 -10.44
C VAL A 539 -9.32 1.90 -10.28
N ALA A 540 -9.13 2.45 -9.07
CA ALA A 540 -8.09 3.45 -8.84
C ALA A 540 -6.68 2.91 -9.15
N TYR A 541 -6.40 1.67 -8.76
CA TYR A 541 -5.11 1.03 -9.01
C TYR A 541 -4.91 0.70 -10.49
N VAL A 542 -5.94 0.22 -11.18
CA VAL A 542 -5.89 -0.02 -12.63
C VAL A 542 -5.73 1.28 -13.41
N MET A 543 -6.33 2.40 -12.98
CA MET A 543 -6.09 3.71 -13.58
C MET A 543 -4.61 4.13 -13.49
N MET A 544 -3.97 3.93 -12.33
CA MET A 544 -2.53 4.21 -12.18
C MET A 544 -1.68 3.28 -13.05
N ALA A 545 -1.97 1.98 -13.01
CA ALA A 545 -1.27 0.98 -13.82
C ALA A 545 -1.39 1.28 -15.32
N TRP A 546 -2.57 1.71 -15.77
CA TRP A 546 -2.84 2.09 -17.14
C TRP A 546 -2.03 3.31 -17.57
N ARG A 547 -1.97 4.36 -16.73
CA ARG A 547 -1.15 5.56 -17.00
C ARG A 547 0.33 5.22 -17.10
N ILE A 548 0.84 4.36 -16.22
CA ILE A 548 2.22 3.86 -16.28
C ILE A 548 2.46 3.02 -17.55
N ALA A 549 1.51 2.15 -17.91
CA ALA A 549 1.57 1.33 -19.12
C ALA A 549 1.55 2.16 -20.41
N TYR A 550 0.76 3.24 -20.44
CA TYR A 550 0.79 4.23 -21.51
C TYR A 550 2.18 4.84 -21.69
N CYS A 551 2.83 5.23 -20.59
CA CYS A 551 4.21 5.72 -20.63
C CYS A 551 5.21 4.64 -21.05
N LYS A 552 4.99 3.37 -20.70
CA LYS A 552 5.88 2.25 -21.11
C LYS A 552 5.99 2.11 -22.64
N ILE A 553 4.91 2.37 -23.38
CA ILE A 553 4.90 2.27 -24.84
C ILE A 553 5.23 3.61 -25.52
N ASN A 554 4.70 4.72 -25.02
CA ASN A 554 4.83 6.04 -25.66
C ASN A 554 6.08 6.81 -25.23
N TYR A 555 6.57 6.57 -24.02
CA TYR A 555 7.75 7.24 -23.42
C TYR A 555 8.70 6.23 -22.73
N PRO A 556 9.21 5.22 -23.45
CA PRO A 556 9.90 4.07 -22.86
C PRO A 556 11.12 4.43 -22.01
N LEU A 557 11.97 5.36 -22.46
CA LEU A 557 13.12 5.81 -21.66
C LEU A 557 12.71 6.47 -20.35
N ALA A 558 11.64 7.26 -20.37
CA ALA A 558 11.08 7.88 -19.16
C ALA A 558 10.50 6.81 -18.23
N TYR A 559 9.79 5.82 -18.78
CA TYR A 559 9.27 4.67 -18.04
C TYR A 559 10.37 3.90 -17.32
N TYR A 560 11.41 3.47 -18.04
CA TYR A 560 12.51 2.70 -17.44
C TYR A 560 13.28 3.53 -16.42
N ALA A 561 13.55 4.81 -16.70
CA ALA A 561 14.21 5.70 -15.74
C ALA A 561 13.38 5.86 -14.46
N ALA A 562 12.06 6.08 -14.58
CA ALA A 562 11.16 6.20 -13.44
C ALA A 562 11.04 4.88 -12.66
N TYR A 563 10.90 3.74 -13.36
CA TYR A 563 10.82 2.44 -12.72
C TYR A 563 12.09 2.12 -11.92
N PHE A 564 13.27 2.25 -12.53
CA PHE A 564 14.52 1.91 -11.85
C PHE A 564 14.87 2.87 -10.71
N SER A 565 14.34 4.09 -10.73
CA SER A 565 14.54 5.06 -9.64
C SER A 565 13.59 4.83 -8.46
N ILE A 566 12.35 4.44 -8.73
CA ILE A 566 11.29 4.43 -7.71
C ILE A 566 10.93 3.02 -7.25
N ARG A 567 10.88 2.05 -8.17
CA ARG A 567 10.27 0.73 -7.94
C ARG A 567 11.26 -0.43 -7.89
N ALA A 568 12.42 -0.28 -8.51
CA ALA A 568 13.42 -1.34 -8.47
C ALA A 568 13.81 -1.61 -7.01
N LYS A 569 13.77 -2.89 -6.63
CA LYS A 569 13.92 -3.31 -5.24
C LYS A 569 15.37 -3.62 -4.89
N ALA A 570 16.14 -4.09 -5.86
CA ALA A 570 17.52 -4.48 -5.69
C ALA A 570 18.31 -4.27 -7.00
N PHE A 571 18.19 -3.08 -7.58
CA PHE A 571 18.97 -2.74 -8.77
C PHE A 571 20.48 -2.78 -8.44
N ASN A 572 21.26 -3.41 -9.33
CA ASN A 572 22.70 -3.55 -9.17
C ASN A 572 23.41 -3.19 -10.48
N TYR A 573 24.19 -2.10 -10.48
CA TYR A 573 24.88 -1.59 -11.66
C TYR A 573 25.83 -2.61 -12.29
N GLU A 574 26.57 -3.36 -11.48
CA GLU A 574 27.52 -4.37 -11.98
C GLU A 574 26.84 -5.56 -12.64
N LEU A 575 25.61 -5.89 -12.25
CA LEU A 575 24.82 -6.96 -12.87
C LEU A 575 24.06 -6.46 -14.11
N MET A 576 23.46 -5.27 -14.01
CA MET A 576 22.41 -4.79 -14.91
C MET A 576 22.90 -3.84 -16.00
N CYS A 577 23.96 -3.06 -15.75
CA CYS A 577 24.40 -2.00 -16.66
C CYS A 577 25.54 -2.42 -17.61
N GLN A 578 25.97 -3.68 -17.60
CA GLN A 578 27.09 -4.18 -18.40
C GLN A 578 26.66 -4.73 -19.79
N GLY A 579 25.42 -4.45 -20.20
CA GLY A 579 24.85 -4.82 -21.50
C GLY A 579 24.13 -6.17 -21.50
N LYS A 580 23.37 -6.43 -22.59
CA LYS A 580 22.43 -7.56 -22.71
C LYS A 580 23.02 -8.92 -22.33
N ASN A 581 24.16 -9.29 -22.91
CA ASN A 581 24.78 -10.60 -22.67
C ASN A 581 25.17 -10.82 -21.20
N SER A 582 25.56 -9.76 -20.49
CA SER A 582 25.88 -9.84 -19.07
C SER A 582 24.63 -10.12 -18.24
N VAL A 583 23.54 -9.41 -18.52
CA VAL A 583 22.26 -9.59 -17.82
C VAL A 583 21.74 -11.01 -18.01
N GLU A 584 21.75 -11.50 -19.26
CA GLU A 584 21.32 -12.86 -19.60
C GLU A 584 22.19 -13.95 -18.94
N SER A 585 23.50 -13.71 -18.79
CA SER A 585 24.37 -14.62 -18.05
C SER A 585 23.97 -14.73 -16.58
N HIS A 586 23.71 -13.62 -15.90
CA HIS A 586 23.31 -13.62 -14.49
C HIS A 586 21.90 -14.19 -14.28
N LEU A 587 20.96 -13.90 -15.19
CA LEU A 587 19.63 -14.52 -15.18
C LEU A 587 19.74 -16.05 -15.27
N LYS A 588 20.59 -16.56 -16.17
CA LYS A 588 20.87 -17.99 -16.27
C LYS A 588 21.50 -18.58 -15.01
N GLU A 589 22.41 -17.86 -14.36
CA GLU A 589 22.97 -18.29 -13.08
C GLU A 589 21.89 -18.44 -12.01
N TYR A 590 20.90 -17.54 -11.99
CA TYR A 590 19.81 -17.57 -11.02
C TYR A 590 18.81 -18.67 -11.34
N ASP A 591 18.48 -18.90 -12.61
CA ASP A 591 17.61 -20.02 -13.04
C ASP A 591 18.19 -21.39 -12.66
N ASN A 592 19.52 -21.51 -12.52
CA ASN A 592 20.20 -22.75 -12.13
C ASN A 592 20.29 -22.95 -10.61
N LYS A 593 19.89 -21.97 -9.79
CA LYS A 593 19.88 -22.10 -8.33
C LYS A 593 18.57 -22.76 -7.89
N GLU A 594 18.65 -23.71 -6.97
CA GLU A 594 17.44 -24.36 -6.41
C GLU A 594 16.57 -23.39 -5.61
N ASN A 595 17.21 -22.44 -4.90
CA ASN A 595 16.52 -21.45 -4.08
C ASN A 595 17.27 -20.11 -4.16
N LEU A 596 16.53 -19.04 -4.43
CA LEU A 596 17.04 -17.67 -4.37
C LEU A 596 16.76 -17.07 -3.00
N SER A 597 17.68 -16.23 -2.51
CA SER A 597 17.40 -15.34 -1.38
C SER A 597 16.46 -14.22 -1.81
N GLN A 598 15.82 -13.53 -0.84
CA GLN A 598 14.92 -12.41 -1.17
C GLN A 598 15.61 -11.29 -1.97
N LYS A 599 16.91 -11.05 -1.74
CA LYS A 599 17.70 -10.09 -2.51
C LYS A 599 17.82 -10.56 -3.97
N GLU A 600 18.17 -11.82 -4.17
CA GLU A 600 18.33 -12.42 -5.50
C GLU A 600 17.00 -12.51 -6.27
N GLU A 601 15.87 -12.78 -5.60
CA GLU A 601 14.54 -12.71 -6.22
C GLU A 601 14.21 -11.30 -6.72
N ASN A 602 14.57 -10.28 -5.93
CA ASN A 602 14.39 -8.88 -6.31
C ASN A 602 15.33 -8.50 -7.47
N GLU A 603 16.61 -8.89 -7.41
CA GLU A 603 17.59 -8.71 -8.48
C GLU A 603 17.12 -9.39 -9.77
N TYR A 604 16.59 -10.62 -9.68
CA TYR A 604 16.00 -11.35 -10.82
C TYR A 604 14.88 -10.56 -11.47
N SER A 605 13.91 -10.09 -10.68
CA SER A 605 12.78 -9.31 -11.18
C SER A 605 13.22 -8.01 -11.86
N ASP A 606 14.20 -7.31 -11.29
CA ASP A 606 14.72 -6.06 -11.87
C ASP A 606 15.53 -6.36 -13.16
N MET A 607 16.29 -7.46 -13.20
CA MET A 607 17.03 -7.91 -14.39
C MET A 607 16.11 -8.28 -15.55
N LEU A 608 14.93 -8.86 -15.31
CA LEU A 608 13.96 -9.14 -16.37
C LEU A 608 13.52 -7.86 -17.08
N LEU A 609 13.27 -6.77 -16.34
CA LEU A 609 12.89 -5.50 -16.94
C LEU A 609 14.06 -4.82 -17.66
N VAL A 610 15.28 -4.98 -17.16
CA VAL A 610 16.50 -4.54 -17.86
C VAL A 610 16.69 -5.34 -19.16
N GLN A 611 16.42 -6.65 -19.16
CA GLN A 611 16.49 -7.48 -20.35
C GLN A 611 15.45 -7.06 -21.39
N GLU A 612 14.21 -6.75 -20.95
CA GLU A 612 13.17 -6.17 -21.82
C GLU A 612 13.63 -4.82 -22.40
N MET A 613 14.20 -3.93 -21.58
CA MET A 613 14.74 -2.65 -22.02
C MET A 613 15.81 -2.84 -23.11
N ASN A 614 16.75 -3.76 -22.91
CA ASN A 614 17.80 -4.11 -23.86
C ASN A 614 17.22 -4.70 -25.16
N ALA A 615 16.21 -5.58 -25.06
CA ALA A 615 15.54 -6.17 -26.22
C ALA A 615 14.81 -5.12 -27.08
N ARG A 616 14.29 -4.06 -26.44
CA ARG A 616 13.71 -2.90 -27.13
C ARG A 616 14.74 -1.94 -27.72
N GLY A 617 16.04 -2.21 -27.54
CA GLY A 617 17.14 -1.42 -28.12
C GLY A 617 17.56 -0.21 -27.29
N TYR A 618 17.15 -0.11 -26.03
CA TYR A 618 17.61 0.94 -25.12
C TYR A 618 18.80 0.47 -24.29
N GLU A 619 19.65 1.40 -23.90
CA GLU A 619 20.92 1.11 -23.24
C GLU A 619 21.16 2.05 -22.04
N PHE A 620 21.98 1.57 -21.10
CA PHE A 620 22.53 2.42 -20.05
C PHE A 620 23.79 3.15 -20.51
N LEU A 621 23.97 4.39 -20.04
CA LEU A 621 25.24 5.08 -20.05
C LEU A 621 26.11 4.60 -18.88
N PRO A 622 27.45 4.68 -19.00
CA PRO A 622 28.32 4.42 -17.86
C PRO A 622 28.09 5.46 -16.75
N LEU A 623 28.36 5.09 -15.50
CA LEU A 623 28.44 6.04 -14.39
C LEU A 623 29.44 7.16 -14.73
N ASP A 624 29.10 8.39 -14.33
CA ASP A 624 29.90 9.57 -14.57
C ASP A 624 29.93 10.44 -13.30
N LEU A 625 31.12 10.74 -12.80
CA LEU A 625 31.30 11.47 -11.53
C LEU A 625 30.60 12.84 -11.49
N TYR A 626 30.38 13.48 -12.64
CA TYR A 626 29.86 14.84 -12.74
C TYR A 626 28.45 14.91 -13.32
N LYS A 627 27.97 13.83 -13.95
CA LYS A 627 26.63 13.76 -14.55
C LYS A 627 25.68 12.81 -13.84
N SER A 628 26.18 11.73 -13.23
CA SER A 628 25.32 10.79 -12.52
C SER A 628 24.69 11.47 -11.31
N ASP A 629 23.41 11.17 -11.09
CA ASP A 629 22.68 11.62 -9.92
C ASP A 629 23.08 10.81 -8.67
N SER A 630 22.70 11.26 -7.49
CA SER A 630 22.84 10.44 -6.29
C SER A 630 21.84 9.29 -6.25
N ARG A 631 20.58 9.54 -6.63
CA ARG A 631 19.46 8.62 -6.38
C ARG A 631 18.64 8.25 -7.62
N TYR A 632 18.50 9.15 -8.59
CA TYR A 632 17.56 8.96 -9.70
C TYR A 632 18.25 8.67 -11.04
N PHE A 633 17.72 7.73 -11.81
CA PHE A 633 18.11 7.48 -13.19
C PHE A 633 17.68 8.67 -14.07
N LYS A 634 18.59 9.12 -14.95
CA LYS A 634 18.36 10.27 -15.84
C LYS A 634 18.32 9.84 -17.29
N VAL A 635 17.38 10.38 -18.06
CA VAL A 635 17.38 10.21 -19.52
C VAL A 635 18.38 11.21 -20.12
N GLU A 636 19.38 10.71 -20.86
CA GLU A 636 20.42 11.52 -21.51
C GLU A 636 20.74 10.91 -22.88
N ASP A 637 20.72 11.72 -23.93
CA ASP A 637 21.11 11.34 -25.30
C ASP A 637 20.47 10.05 -25.82
N GLY A 638 19.18 9.83 -25.53
CA GLY A 638 18.45 8.63 -25.94
C GLY A 638 18.80 7.36 -25.15
N LYS A 639 19.52 7.51 -24.04
CA LYS A 639 19.93 6.44 -23.12
C LYS A 639 19.59 6.79 -21.69
N ILE A 640 19.88 5.89 -20.75
CA ILE A 640 19.61 6.10 -19.33
C ILE A 640 20.94 6.12 -18.55
N ARG A 641 21.20 7.20 -17.82
CA ARG A 641 22.33 7.30 -16.91
C ARG A 641 21.93 6.81 -15.52
N PRO A 642 22.61 5.79 -14.97
CA PRO A 642 22.36 5.30 -13.63
C PRO A 642 22.89 6.26 -12.55
N PRO A 643 22.26 6.26 -11.37
CA PRO A 643 22.69 7.04 -10.21
C PRO A 643 23.78 6.31 -9.42
N PHE A 644 24.48 7.01 -8.53
CA PHE A 644 25.51 6.41 -7.68
C PHE A 644 24.95 5.35 -6.72
N ILE A 645 23.70 5.50 -6.24
CA ILE A 645 23.06 4.51 -5.36
C ILE A 645 22.86 3.14 -6.00
N SER A 646 22.96 3.04 -7.33
CA SER A 646 22.84 1.76 -8.05
C SER A 646 24.03 0.80 -7.85
N VAL A 647 25.13 1.27 -7.25
CA VAL A 647 26.31 0.45 -6.96
C VAL A 647 26.14 -0.29 -5.64
N ASP A 648 26.37 -1.60 -5.62
CA ASP A 648 26.17 -2.42 -4.42
C ASP A 648 27.06 -1.94 -3.26
N GLY A 649 26.45 -1.76 -2.09
CA GLY A 649 27.11 -1.21 -0.90
C GLY A 649 27.25 0.31 -0.86
N MET A 650 26.82 1.05 -1.88
CA MET A 650 26.72 2.51 -1.81
C MET A 650 25.55 2.90 -0.88
N GLY A 651 25.80 3.78 0.08
CA GLY A 651 24.75 4.34 0.96
C GLY A 651 24.24 5.68 0.45
N GLU A 652 22.97 5.99 0.72
CA GLU A 652 22.31 7.24 0.29
C GLU A 652 23.11 8.50 0.65
N ASN A 653 23.55 8.62 1.90
CA ASN A 653 24.32 9.79 2.35
C ASN A 653 25.66 9.94 1.62
N ALA A 654 26.30 8.82 1.25
CA ALA A 654 27.56 8.83 0.52
C ALA A 654 27.32 9.22 -0.95
N ALA A 655 26.26 8.70 -1.58
CA ALA A 655 25.85 9.09 -2.92
C ALA A 655 25.52 10.59 -3.02
N ASP A 656 24.75 11.11 -2.06
CA ASP A 656 24.40 12.54 -1.99
C ASP A 656 25.66 13.40 -1.77
N SER A 657 26.53 13.00 -0.83
CA SER A 657 27.78 13.72 -0.54
C SER A 657 28.71 13.74 -1.75
N LEU A 658 28.81 12.63 -2.49
CA LEU A 658 29.60 12.53 -3.71
C LEU A 658 29.09 13.48 -4.79
N MET A 659 27.79 13.47 -5.07
CA MET A 659 27.17 14.34 -6.06
C MET A 659 27.38 15.83 -5.71
N ILE A 660 27.12 16.22 -4.46
CA ILE A 660 27.33 17.59 -3.99
C ILE A 660 28.80 17.99 -4.10
N ALA A 661 29.71 17.10 -3.70
CA ALA A 661 31.14 17.35 -3.81
C ALA A 661 31.56 17.53 -5.28
N ALA A 662 31.04 16.73 -6.21
CA ALA A 662 31.33 16.82 -7.63
C ALA A 662 30.83 18.14 -8.26
N GLN A 663 29.66 18.62 -7.84
CA GLN A 663 29.09 19.89 -8.31
C GLN A 663 29.90 21.11 -7.86
N ASN A 664 30.51 21.05 -6.68
CA ASN A 664 31.26 22.19 -6.12
C ASN A 664 32.61 22.41 -6.82
N SER A 665 33.34 21.34 -7.15
CA SER A 665 34.58 21.42 -7.94
C SER A 665 35.06 20.05 -8.42
N PRO A 666 35.83 19.98 -9.51
CA PRO A 666 36.42 18.72 -9.97
C PRO A 666 37.27 18.03 -8.90
N PHE A 667 37.22 16.70 -8.87
CA PHE A 667 38.10 15.90 -8.03
C PHE A 667 39.51 15.86 -8.61
N ILE A 668 40.51 15.96 -7.74
CA ILE A 668 41.94 15.95 -8.13
C ILE A 668 42.60 14.58 -7.93
N SER A 669 42.04 13.71 -7.10
CA SER A 669 42.53 12.35 -6.85
C SER A 669 41.42 11.41 -6.36
N LYS A 670 41.71 10.12 -6.28
CA LYS A 670 40.82 9.13 -5.65
C LYS A 670 40.71 9.35 -4.13
N GLU A 671 41.76 9.84 -3.49
CA GLU A 671 41.75 10.25 -2.09
C GLU A 671 40.83 11.45 -1.84
N ASP A 672 40.80 12.42 -2.77
CA ASP A 672 39.88 13.56 -2.70
C ASP A 672 38.41 13.11 -2.78
N ILE A 673 38.09 12.15 -3.65
CA ILE A 673 36.75 11.52 -3.71
C ILE A 673 36.37 10.91 -2.36
N LYS A 674 37.30 10.18 -1.73
CA LYS A 674 37.07 9.57 -0.41
C LYS A 674 36.77 10.63 0.65
N ASN A 675 37.56 11.69 0.68
CA ASN A 675 37.53 12.69 1.74
C ASN A 675 36.34 13.65 1.58
N ARG A 676 36.15 14.21 0.39
CA ARG A 676 35.05 15.15 0.12
C ARG A 676 33.73 14.46 -0.16
N GLY A 677 33.75 13.38 -0.95
CA GLY A 677 32.56 12.60 -1.25
C GLY A 677 32.12 11.68 -0.12
N LYS A 678 32.96 11.49 0.92
CA LYS A 678 32.70 10.57 2.04
C LYS A 678 32.35 9.15 1.59
N VAL A 679 32.95 8.72 0.48
CA VAL A 679 32.69 7.43 -0.14
C VAL A 679 33.59 6.36 0.49
N PRO A 680 33.05 5.18 0.87
CA PRO A 680 33.86 4.08 1.39
C PRO A 680 34.94 3.62 0.41
N LYS A 681 36.07 3.13 0.93
CA LYS A 681 37.19 2.66 0.10
C LYS A 681 36.77 1.56 -0.89
N THR A 682 35.91 0.64 -0.46
CA THR A 682 35.38 -0.46 -1.28
C THR A 682 34.62 0.03 -2.51
N ILE A 683 33.91 1.16 -2.39
CA ILE A 683 33.18 1.77 -3.51
C ILE A 683 34.14 2.48 -4.47
N ILE A 684 35.22 3.09 -3.97
CA ILE A 684 36.25 3.69 -4.83
C ILE A 684 36.98 2.62 -5.64
N GLU A 685 37.31 1.49 -5.02
CA GLU A 685 37.89 0.32 -5.70
C GLU A 685 36.92 -0.20 -6.79
N THR A 686 35.61 -0.18 -6.50
CA THR A 686 34.57 -0.53 -7.48
C THR A 686 34.50 0.46 -8.64
N PHE A 687 34.50 1.77 -8.36
CA PHE A 687 34.53 2.82 -9.38
C PHE A 687 35.76 2.72 -10.29
N ASP A 688 36.92 2.37 -9.74
CA ASP A 688 38.14 2.17 -10.51
C ASP A 688 38.03 0.97 -11.46
N ARG A 689 37.52 -0.17 -10.96
CA ARG A 689 37.22 -1.36 -11.78
C ARG A 689 36.23 -1.05 -12.91
N LEU A 690 35.25 -0.19 -12.64
CA LEU A 690 34.23 0.24 -13.61
C LEU A 690 34.71 1.39 -14.52
N GLY A 691 35.92 1.91 -14.32
CA GLY A 691 36.51 2.99 -15.12
C GLY A 691 35.92 4.39 -14.85
N VAL A 692 35.17 4.57 -13.76
CA VAL A 692 34.52 5.84 -13.39
C VAL A 692 35.54 6.89 -12.93
N THR A 693 36.63 6.46 -12.29
CA THR A 693 37.72 7.33 -11.81
C THR A 693 38.90 7.41 -12.78
N LYS A 694 38.69 7.01 -14.05
CA LYS A 694 39.74 6.98 -15.06
C LYS A 694 40.38 8.36 -15.25
N GLY A 695 41.70 8.41 -15.10
CA GLY A 695 42.49 9.63 -15.24
C GLY A 695 42.77 10.38 -13.92
N LEU A 696 42.22 9.91 -12.80
CA LEU A 696 42.55 10.44 -11.47
C LEU A 696 43.75 9.70 -10.84
N PRO A 697 44.73 10.41 -10.28
CA PRO A 697 45.80 9.80 -9.48
C PRO A 697 45.26 9.24 -8.16
N GLU A 698 46.02 8.32 -7.53
CA GLU A 698 45.64 7.72 -6.23
C GLU A 698 45.53 8.76 -5.10
N SER A 699 46.54 9.63 -4.99
CA SER A 699 46.65 10.62 -3.92
C SER A 699 46.95 12.01 -4.48
N ASP A 700 46.72 13.02 -3.65
CA ASP A 700 47.14 14.38 -3.94
C ASP A 700 48.67 14.46 -3.82
N GLN A 701 49.39 14.69 -4.92
CA GLN A 701 50.85 14.87 -4.85
C GLN A 701 51.25 16.26 -4.32
N ILE A 702 50.32 17.22 -4.29
CA ILE A 702 50.52 18.57 -3.80
C ILE A 702 49.24 19.06 -3.11
N SER A 703 49.25 19.17 -1.78
CA SER A 703 48.25 19.92 -1.02
C SER A 703 48.65 21.40 -1.04
N LEU A 704 47.74 22.28 -1.49
CA LEU A 704 47.97 23.75 -1.48
C LEU A 704 48.19 24.30 -0.06
N PHE A 705 47.73 23.60 0.97
CA PHE A 705 48.00 23.95 2.38
C PHE A 705 49.41 23.58 2.85
N ASP A 706 50.12 22.70 2.14
CA ASP A 706 51.52 22.37 2.46
C ASP A 706 52.50 23.38 1.84
N ILE A 707 52.00 24.28 0.97
CA ILE A 707 52.77 25.32 0.26
C ILE A 707 52.54 26.73 0.87
N MET A 708 51.49 26.92 1.66
CA MET A 708 51.23 28.15 2.44
C MET A 708 51.77 28.02 3.86
#